data_AF-A0A9D9DH77-F1
#
_entry.id   AF-A0A9D9DH77-F1
#
_cell.length_a   1.000
_cell.length_b   1.000
_cell.length_c   1.000
_cell.angle_alpha   90.00
_cell.angle_beta   90.00
_cell.angle_gamma   90.00
#
_symmetry.space_group_name_H-M   'P 1'
#
loop_
_entity.id
_entity.type
_entity.pdbx_description
1 polymer ?
#
loop_
_entity_poly.entity_id
_entity_poly.type
_entity_poly.pdbx_seq_one_letter_code
_entity_poly.pdbx_strand_id
1 'polypeptide(L)'
;MKNKILLLLLIIPFAIVFIVFLSTDVLIVNVNTDIEGISWKYLENEGILIGERLDLEAEGIFPNGYIENEGNDLVWVSEDTNIASIHKEDDKYYLIGKNDGETKITCSNEKGNVSRYFNLIVSSGPTIIINDAKYSNSGNSISGINYYGEYDFDDNFNKIPAKTSLNISFIGLDENRYSYRIIGNEEEVLISDNNEITFLDGGEIKVSVLINGTEISKDYTFNIIKDGVNVYDFYDLMHCTNLSSDGEIVVLKTNLVSNSFLTNPNNQNIINQNKDIYQVFGDNSLTKVNKDGQERLNFDDFLYKFTSTFSTDYIDAFNEEYKNDNSVNKLTKEVLVGVHIQKDFYGNGFNINLNNLVFPSSIPTSIEGSNIYLPSDVDYFKGPLIYYAIKSNGGESIVEVYGQDNIGFYIDGNNITIDDVIFSNVEQQNVLNNYIYAGTVVELNGDNITLKNSIFENGRNVVRDFATLNKETMDSTNENILIDNCLLRNSREFLLKVGSNSFEKLSDLEYSALSSSLKNNMNNILDNAFKYLSGYHYTGNELTKDEINDLLNDCLRVSQIYDGDSDKSLNTDPSLYSGSSKIKDEESNLIYTGSTTIKDTYFSKAGLFSISLDSMFDGSVLYGKQPNSLIEVINNTLKSITPNVGGTSYPTILKLSGDTRFYDWKDISNVDSSSLIGGTGYNENNVRDYFPLESIIKDYINEHPSLAHTRSDGRTFVNGAIAYYGGGFNFSKLDISELVNKDLFNLVNDEPTDIEANLFTYFALNPSEVATIRLIQGCIPFASGFNSFRFNLYHNASSIGAKSSDLYSETSRDGNIVININDLKNRA
;
A
#
# COMPACT_ATOMS: atom_id res chain seq x y z
N MET A 1 54.32 22.65 -4.57
CA MET A 1 53.21 23.49 -4.06
C MET A 1 51.87 23.22 -4.75
N LYS A 2 51.81 22.67 -5.98
CA LYS A 2 50.54 22.34 -6.67
C LYS A 2 49.77 21.12 -6.11
N ASN A 3 50.46 20.11 -5.57
CA ASN A 3 49.80 18.86 -5.15
C ASN A 3 49.14 18.92 -3.75
N LYS A 4 49.50 19.89 -2.89
CA LYS A 4 48.86 20.06 -1.56
C LYS A 4 47.58 20.92 -1.62
N ILE A 5 47.46 21.79 -2.63
CA ILE A 5 46.25 22.57 -2.89
C ILE A 5 45.19 21.71 -3.60
N LEU A 6 45.61 20.78 -4.48
CA LEU A 6 44.72 19.79 -5.10
C LEU A 6 44.11 18.82 -4.08
N LEU A 7 44.88 18.40 -3.06
CA LEU A 7 44.36 17.58 -1.96
C LEU A 7 43.36 18.35 -1.09
N LEU A 8 43.59 19.65 -0.85
CA LEU A 8 42.65 20.52 -0.13
C LEU A 8 41.38 20.78 -0.96
N LEU A 9 41.48 20.94 -2.29
CA LEU A 9 40.35 21.17 -3.21
C LEU A 9 39.58 19.91 -3.61
N LEU A 10 40.13 18.71 -3.38
CA LEU A 10 39.38 17.45 -3.46
C LEU A 10 38.68 17.14 -2.13
N ILE A 11 39.30 17.51 -1.02
CA ILE A 11 38.72 17.34 0.32
C ILE A 11 37.67 18.41 0.61
N ILE A 12 37.70 19.61 0.03
CA ILE A 12 36.71 20.66 0.35
C ILE A 12 35.32 20.40 -0.25
N PRO A 13 35.13 19.94 -1.51
CA PRO A 13 33.83 19.51 -2.00
C PRO A 13 33.34 18.27 -1.24
N PHE A 14 34.23 17.34 -0.88
CA PHE A 14 33.86 16.19 -0.04
C PHE A 14 33.58 16.57 1.42
N ALA A 15 34.27 17.54 2.00
CA ALA A 15 34.08 18.03 3.36
C ALA A 15 32.90 19.00 3.45
N ILE A 16 32.55 19.70 2.37
CA ILE A 16 31.29 20.44 2.22
C ILE A 16 30.16 19.43 2.02
N VAL A 17 30.32 18.40 1.19
CA VAL A 17 29.35 17.29 1.10
C VAL A 17 29.16 16.65 2.49
N PHE A 18 30.22 16.33 3.24
CA PHE A 18 30.20 15.81 4.63
C PHE A 18 29.73 16.81 5.72
N ILE A 19 29.75 18.13 5.45
CA ILE A 19 29.21 19.17 6.37
C ILE A 19 27.77 19.56 5.97
N VAL A 20 27.36 19.30 4.72
CA VAL A 20 26.01 19.44 4.13
C VAL A 20 25.21 18.14 4.29
N PHE A 21 25.77 17.12 4.95
CA PHE A 21 25.14 15.84 5.30
C PHE A 21 23.96 15.96 6.31
N LEU A 22 23.40 17.15 6.52
CA LEU A 22 22.41 17.42 7.57
C LEU A 22 21.12 18.15 7.12
N SER A 23 20.89 18.37 5.83
CA SER A 23 19.62 18.97 5.42
C SER A 23 19.19 18.56 4.01
N THR A 24 18.77 17.31 3.85
CA THR A 24 17.61 17.12 2.99
C THR A 24 16.42 17.75 3.71
N ASP A 25 15.73 18.69 3.08
CA ASP A 25 14.36 19.05 3.47
C ASP A 25 13.47 17.86 3.10
N VAL A 26 13.58 16.79 3.88
CA VAL A 26 12.63 15.69 3.83
C VAL A 26 11.31 16.29 4.26
N LEU A 27 10.36 16.39 3.34
CA LEU A 27 9.02 16.83 3.69
C LEU A 27 8.46 15.86 4.73
N ILE A 28 8.29 16.35 5.95
CA ILE A 28 7.68 15.59 7.03
C ILE A 28 6.17 15.78 6.94
N VAL A 29 5.50 14.75 6.43
CA VAL A 29 4.04 14.72 6.44
C VAL A 29 3.58 14.09 7.74
N ASN A 30 3.27 14.94 8.72
CA ASN A 30 2.67 14.52 9.97
C ASN A 30 1.20 14.09 9.75
N VAL A 31 0.78 13.04 10.45
CA VAL A 31 -0.60 12.53 10.39
C VAL A 31 -1.12 12.25 11.80
N ASN A 32 -2.40 12.58 12.03
CA ASN A 32 -3.08 12.19 13.26
C ASN A 32 -3.20 10.67 13.37
N THR A 33 -2.84 10.15 14.55
CA THR A 33 -2.98 8.74 14.92
C THR A 33 -4.32 8.51 15.60
N ASP A 34 -4.93 7.36 15.31
CA ASP A 34 -6.13 6.90 16.01
C ASP A 34 -5.76 5.85 17.06
N ILE A 35 -6.74 5.36 17.81
CA ILE A 35 -6.57 4.11 18.54
C ILE A 35 -6.34 2.97 17.53
N GLU A 36 -5.53 1.98 17.89
CA GLU A 36 -5.25 0.78 17.07
C GLU A 36 -6.34 -0.29 17.25
N GLY A 37 -7.14 -0.18 18.30
CA GLY A 37 -8.15 -1.18 18.66
C GLY A 37 -8.89 -0.85 19.94
N ILE A 38 -9.75 -1.77 20.38
CA ILE A 38 -10.56 -1.64 21.61
C ILE A 38 -10.39 -2.90 22.45
N SER A 39 -10.16 -2.74 23.75
CA SER A 39 -10.10 -3.83 24.70
C SER A 39 -11.29 -3.84 25.66
N TRP A 40 -11.75 -5.04 25.96
CA TRP A 40 -12.81 -5.31 26.92
C TRP A 40 -12.77 -6.77 27.39
N LYS A 41 -13.72 -7.14 28.25
CA LYS A 41 -13.86 -8.48 28.85
C LYS A 41 -14.98 -9.36 28.25
N TYR A 42 -15.75 -8.83 27.29
CA TYR A 42 -16.95 -9.50 26.78
C TYR A 42 -16.59 -10.66 25.84
N LEU A 43 -17.34 -11.75 25.97
CA LEU A 43 -17.32 -12.89 25.04
C LEU A 43 -18.07 -12.56 23.74
N GLU A 44 -18.01 -13.46 22.77
CA GLU A 44 -18.73 -13.30 21.50
C GLU A 44 -20.24 -13.20 21.72
N ASN A 45 -20.79 -14.07 22.57
CA ASN A 45 -22.18 -14.09 22.97
C ASN A 45 -22.28 -13.82 24.47
N GLU A 46 -22.98 -12.73 24.81
CA GLU A 46 -23.29 -12.31 26.17
C GLU A 46 -24.79 -12.40 26.43
N GLY A 47 -25.16 -12.56 27.70
CA GLY A 47 -26.53 -12.88 28.08
C GLY A 47 -27.03 -12.11 29.29
N ILE A 48 -28.23 -11.53 29.22
CA ILE A 48 -28.92 -10.94 30.38
C ILE A 48 -30.42 -11.27 30.44
N LEU A 49 -31.03 -11.17 31.63
CA LEU A 49 -32.48 -11.19 31.76
C LEU A 49 -33.10 -9.83 31.42
N ILE A 50 -34.37 -9.84 30.99
CA ILE A 50 -35.15 -8.59 30.81
C ILE A 50 -35.13 -7.77 32.11
N GLY A 51 -34.79 -6.48 31.97
CA GLY A 51 -34.73 -5.52 33.07
C GLY A 51 -33.43 -5.56 33.88
N GLU A 52 -32.52 -6.52 33.61
CA GLU A 52 -31.19 -6.50 34.21
C GLU A 52 -30.31 -5.42 33.59
N ARG A 53 -29.40 -4.90 34.41
CA ARG A 53 -28.39 -3.92 34.04
C ARG A 53 -27.05 -4.63 33.87
N LEU A 54 -26.39 -4.40 32.74
CA LEU A 54 -25.01 -4.80 32.50
C LEU A 54 -24.16 -3.55 32.29
N ASP A 55 -23.16 -3.34 33.15
CA ASP A 55 -22.22 -2.23 32.99
C ASP A 55 -21.29 -2.50 31.79
N LEU A 56 -21.05 -1.45 30.99
CA LEU A 56 -20.26 -1.47 29.76
C LEU A 56 -18.89 -0.81 29.99
N GLU A 57 -17.83 -1.61 29.84
CA GLU A 57 -16.45 -1.21 30.13
C GLU A 57 -15.54 -1.59 28.95
N ALA A 58 -14.84 -0.59 28.39
CA ALA A 58 -13.83 -0.78 27.37
C ALA A 58 -12.75 0.29 27.45
N GLU A 59 -11.57 -0.02 26.92
CA GLU A 59 -10.42 0.88 26.84
C GLU A 59 -9.89 0.93 25.39
N GLY A 60 -9.53 2.13 24.92
CA GLY A 60 -8.90 2.29 23.60
C GLY A 60 -7.43 1.88 23.62
N ILE A 61 -6.98 1.20 22.57
CA ILE A 61 -5.58 0.78 22.40
C ILE A 61 -4.84 1.91 21.70
N PHE A 62 -3.81 2.47 22.31
CA PHE A 62 -3.06 3.59 21.72
C PHE A 62 -1.70 3.14 21.18
N PRO A 63 -1.28 3.67 20.01
CA PRO A 63 0.08 3.50 19.52
C PRO A 63 1.13 3.91 20.57
N ASN A 64 2.28 3.25 20.55
CA ASN A 64 3.33 3.45 21.56
C ASN A 64 3.86 4.89 21.54
N GLY A 65 3.85 5.57 22.70
CA GLY A 65 4.33 6.95 22.86
C GLY A 65 3.31 8.06 22.62
N TYR A 66 2.02 7.72 22.44
CA TYR A 66 0.97 8.69 22.08
C TYR A 66 -0.24 8.65 23.02
N ILE A 67 -0.95 9.78 23.12
CA ILE A 67 -2.14 10.00 23.96
C ILE A 67 -3.24 10.68 23.14
N GLU A 68 -4.50 10.41 23.51
CA GLU A 68 -5.79 11.05 23.13
C GLU A 68 -5.74 12.18 22.09
N ASN A 69 -6.18 11.84 20.87
CA ASN A 69 -6.66 12.81 19.89
C ASN A 69 -8.18 12.96 20.01
N GLU A 70 -8.72 14.13 19.63
CA GLU A 70 -10.17 14.39 19.60
C GLU A 70 -10.90 13.31 18.79
N GLY A 71 -12.02 12.81 19.32
CA GLY A 71 -12.83 11.73 18.72
C GLY A 71 -12.35 10.30 19.00
N ASN A 72 -11.38 10.10 19.89
CA ASN A 72 -10.94 8.77 20.33
C ASN A 72 -11.75 8.23 21.53
N ASP A 73 -12.65 9.04 22.09
CA ASP A 73 -13.54 8.60 23.17
C ASP A 73 -14.40 7.44 22.70
N LEU A 74 -14.66 6.50 23.62
CA LEU A 74 -15.44 5.31 23.31
C LEU A 74 -16.94 5.57 23.48
N VAL A 75 -17.69 5.18 22.45
CA VAL A 75 -19.15 5.24 22.39
C VAL A 75 -19.72 3.86 22.14
N TRP A 76 -20.91 3.63 22.68
CA TRP A 76 -21.59 2.35 22.63
C TRP A 76 -22.93 2.48 21.93
N VAL A 77 -23.23 1.54 21.03
CA VAL A 77 -24.48 1.48 20.27
C VAL A 77 -25.04 0.07 20.28
N SER A 78 -26.36 -0.03 20.42
CA SER A 78 -27.12 -1.26 20.20
C SER A 78 -27.77 -1.20 18.83
N GLU A 79 -27.61 -2.25 18.04
CA GLU A 79 -28.17 -2.34 16.69
C GLU A 79 -29.71 -2.32 16.71
N ASP A 80 -30.35 -3.08 17.61
CA ASP A 80 -31.79 -3.03 17.85
C ASP A 80 -32.13 -2.49 19.24
N THR A 81 -32.47 -1.19 19.27
CA THR A 81 -32.87 -0.49 20.50
C THR A 81 -34.19 -0.98 21.13
N ASN A 82 -34.95 -1.83 20.42
CA ASN A 82 -36.13 -2.50 20.96
C ASN A 82 -35.75 -3.71 21.82
N ILE A 83 -34.62 -4.37 21.54
CA ILE A 83 -34.15 -5.53 22.29
C ILE A 83 -33.34 -5.08 23.50
N ALA A 84 -32.40 -4.15 23.33
CA ALA A 84 -31.60 -3.59 24.42
C ALA A 84 -31.42 -2.07 24.27
N SER A 85 -31.20 -1.35 25.36
CA SER A 85 -30.91 0.09 25.31
C SER A 85 -29.67 0.43 26.10
N ILE A 86 -28.87 1.34 25.54
CA ILE A 86 -27.63 1.84 26.12
C ILE A 86 -27.90 3.20 26.76
N HIS A 87 -27.37 3.37 27.96
CA HIS A 87 -27.51 4.58 28.77
C HIS A 87 -26.12 5.01 29.25
N LYS A 88 -25.96 6.30 29.51
CA LYS A 88 -24.72 6.90 30.03
C LYS A 88 -25.03 7.68 31.32
N GLU A 89 -24.42 7.30 32.43
CA GLU A 89 -24.50 7.96 33.74
C GLU A 89 -23.07 8.18 34.27
N ASP A 90 -22.72 9.41 34.67
CA ASP A 90 -21.40 9.75 35.23
C ASP A 90 -20.20 9.22 34.41
N ASP A 91 -20.26 9.41 33.09
CA ASP A 91 -19.29 8.90 32.10
C ASP A 91 -19.12 7.37 32.02
N LYS A 92 -20.03 6.62 32.62
CA LYS A 92 -20.10 5.16 32.50
C LYS A 92 -21.28 4.74 31.65
N TYR A 93 -21.02 3.81 30.74
CA TYR A 93 -22.06 3.19 29.94
C TYR A 93 -22.62 1.97 30.66
N TYR A 94 -23.91 1.72 30.48
CA TYR A 94 -24.54 0.45 30.85
C TYR A 94 -25.68 0.17 29.87
N LEU A 95 -26.02 -1.11 29.73
CA LEU A 95 -27.18 -1.53 28.94
C LEU A 95 -28.26 -2.15 29.82
N ILE A 96 -29.50 -2.07 29.32
CA ILE A 96 -30.69 -2.70 29.90
C ILE A 96 -31.41 -3.50 28.81
N GLY A 97 -31.68 -4.78 29.08
CA GLY A 97 -32.48 -5.64 28.22
C GLY A 97 -33.97 -5.32 28.32
N LYS A 98 -34.65 -5.18 27.18
CA LYS A 98 -36.06 -4.76 27.09
C LYS A 98 -37.01 -5.88 26.67
N ASN A 99 -36.66 -6.60 25.60
CA ASN A 99 -37.50 -7.63 25.01
C ASN A 99 -36.67 -8.86 24.64
N ASP A 100 -37.32 -10.01 24.57
CA ASP A 100 -36.71 -11.26 24.12
C ASP A 100 -36.15 -11.10 22.69
N GLY A 101 -34.90 -11.50 22.49
CA GLY A 101 -34.25 -11.43 21.19
C GLY A 101 -32.73 -11.37 21.27
N GLU A 102 -32.10 -11.24 20.11
CA GLU A 102 -30.65 -11.12 19.96
C GLU A 102 -30.34 -9.79 19.25
N THR A 103 -29.38 -9.02 19.76
CA THR A 103 -28.92 -7.77 19.14
C THR A 103 -27.40 -7.64 19.25
N LYS A 104 -26.77 -7.03 18.25
CA LYS A 104 -25.36 -6.66 18.33
C LYS A 104 -25.17 -5.44 19.22
N ILE A 105 -24.15 -5.47 20.07
CA ILE A 105 -23.67 -4.34 20.86
C ILE A 105 -22.29 -3.97 20.35
N THR A 106 -22.14 -2.74 19.86
CA THR A 106 -20.90 -2.24 19.28
C THR A 106 -20.31 -1.15 20.16
N CYS A 107 -19.03 -1.27 20.49
CA CYS A 107 -18.22 -0.16 20.97
C CYS A 107 -17.37 0.33 19.82
N SER A 108 -17.33 1.64 19.62
CA SER A 108 -16.42 2.28 18.67
C SER A 108 -15.80 3.51 19.31
N ASN A 109 -14.73 4.04 18.70
CA ASN A 109 -14.43 5.44 18.92
C ASN A 109 -15.55 6.33 18.31
N GLU A 110 -15.64 7.59 18.71
CA GLU A 110 -16.67 8.52 18.21
C GLU A 110 -16.67 8.66 16.69
N LYS A 111 -15.51 8.47 16.08
CA LYS A 111 -15.30 8.52 14.63
C LYS A 111 -15.80 7.28 13.88
N GLY A 112 -15.93 6.14 14.55
CA GLY A 112 -16.39 4.88 13.98
C GLY A 112 -15.38 4.14 13.09
N ASN A 113 -14.12 4.58 12.99
CA ASN A 113 -13.07 3.90 12.21
C ASN A 113 -12.39 2.75 12.96
N VAL A 114 -12.65 2.62 14.27
CA VAL A 114 -12.25 1.48 15.08
C VAL A 114 -13.46 1.03 15.87
N SER A 115 -13.87 -0.22 15.70
CA SER A 115 -15.03 -0.77 16.39
C SER A 115 -14.88 -2.26 16.69
N ARG A 116 -15.37 -2.67 17.86
CA ARG A 116 -15.58 -4.07 18.23
C ARG A 116 -17.04 -4.30 18.59
N TYR A 117 -17.50 -5.54 18.45
CA TYR A 117 -18.85 -5.93 18.79
C TYR A 117 -18.92 -7.28 19.51
N PHE A 118 -20.00 -7.48 20.25
CA PHE A 118 -20.46 -8.79 20.72
C PHE A 118 -21.97 -8.92 20.47
N ASN A 119 -22.48 -10.14 20.45
CA ASN A 119 -23.90 -10.44 20.33
C ASN A 119 -24.51 -10.54 21.73
N LEU A 120 -25.57 -9.76 21.99
CA LEU A 120 -26.32 -9.80 23.23
C LEU A 120 -27.61 -10.60 23.05
N ILE A 121 -27.81 -11.59 23.91
CA ILE A 121 -29.03 -12.38 24.02
C ILE A 121 -29.82 -11.89 25.24
N VAL A 122 -31.01 -11.36 25.01
CA VAL A 122 -31.93 -10.91 26.06
C VAL A 122 -33.07 -11.93 26.18
N SER A 123 -33.35 -12.38 27.41
CA SER A 123 -34.37 -13.41 27.65
C SER A 123 -35.23 -13.12 28.89
N SER A 124 -36.51 -13.46 28.82
CA SER A 124 -37.51 -13.38 29.89
C SER A 124 -37.47 -14.62 30.81
N GLY A 125 -36.80 -15.69 30.36
CA GLY A 125 -36.66 -16.94 31.09
C GLY A 125 -35.31 -17.62 30.89
N PRO A 126 -35.13 -18.83 31.46
CA PRO A 126 -33.93 -19.64 31.30
C PRO A 126 -33.47 -19.80 29.85
N THR A 127 -32.19 -19.55 29.57
CA THR A 127 -31.61 -19.75 28.24
C THR A 127 -30.15 -20.22 28.31
N ILE A 128 -29.65 -20.77 27.21
CA ILE A 128 -28.28 -21.25 27.03
C ILE A 128 -27.52 -20.21 26.21
N ILE A 129 -26.35 -19.83 26.70
CA ILE A 129 -25.38 -19.03 25.97
C ILE A 129 -24.22 -19.95 25.59
N ILE A 130 -23.89 -19.94 24.31
CA ILE A 130 -22.85 -20.79 23.73
C ILE A 130 -21.77 -19.87 23.19
N ASN A 131 -20.54 -20.08 23.64
CA ASN A 131 -19.34 -19.50 23.08
C ASN A 131 -18.39 -20.63 22.69
N ASP A 132 -17.52 -20.41 21.72
CA ASP A 132 -16.41 -21.33 21.49
C ASP A 132 -15.42 -21.24 22.66
N ALA A 133 -14.98 -22.38 23.18
CA ALA A 133 -14.05 -22.42 24.32
C ALA A 133 -12.59 -22.30 23.90
N LYS A 134 -12.26 -22.64 22.65
CA LYS A 134 -10.89 -22.62 22.12
C LYS A 134 -10.61 -21.33 21.35
N TYR A 135 -11.63 -20.75 20.72
CA TYR A 135 -11.46 -19.60 19.82
C TYR A 135 -12.21 -18.38 20.32
N SER A 136 -11.49 -17.30 20.64
CA SER A 136 -12.14 -16.01 20.86
C SER A 136 -12.23 -15.26 19.53
N ASN A 137 -13.36 -14.60 19.29
CA ASN A 137 -13.53 -13.76 18.10
C ASN A 137 -12.52 -12.60 18.12
N SER A 138 -11.99 -12.22 16.95
CA SER A 138 -11.19 -11.00 16.78
C SER A 138 -11.95 -9.77 17.28
N GLY A 139 -13.28 -9.76 17.11
CA GLY A 139 -14.17 -8.63 17.34
C GLY A 139 -14.05 -7.55 16.27
N ASN A 140 -13.15 -7.73 15.30
CA ASN A 140 -12.91 -6.79 14.20
C ASN A 140 -13.49 -7.28 12.87
N SER A 141 -14.03 -8.50 12.84
CA SER A 141 -14.63 -9.11 11.65
C SER A 141 -15.58 -8.16 10.92
N ILE A 142 -15.38 -8.05 9.60
CA ILE A 142 -16.24 -7.30 8.69
C ILE A 142 -17.41 -8.17 8.25
N SER A 143 -17.17 -9.44 7.92
CA SER A 143 -18.22 -10.38 7.48
C SER A 143 -19.14 -10.84 8.60
N GLY A 144 -18.64 -10.84 9.83
CA GLY A 144 -19.29 -11.42 11.00
C GLY A 144 -19.35 -12.95 11.00
N ILE A 145 -18.75 -13.62 10.01
CA ILE A 145 -18.69 -15.07 9.93
C ILE A 145 -17.38 -15.55 10.54
N ASN A 146 -17.47 -16.45 11.53
CA ASN A 146 -16.32 -17.13 12.09
C ASN A 146 -16.13 -18.48 11.39
N TYR A 147 -15.05 -18.60 10.61
CA TYR A 147 -14.66 -19.79 9.88
C TYR A 147 -13.72 -20.68 10.69
N TYR A 148 -13.80 -21.99 10.45
CA TYR A 148 -12.97 -23.03 11.06
C TYR A 148 -12.26 -23.83 9.97
N GLY A 149 -10.99 -24.15 10.17
CA GLY A 149 -10.31 -25.15 9.36
C GLY A 149 -10.80 -26.56 9.74
N GLU A 150 -10.91 -27.43 8.74
CA GLU A 150 -11.11 -28.87 8.92
C GLU A 150 -9.94 -29.53 9.66
N TYR A 151 -8.74 -28.95 9.56
CA TYR A 151 -7.50 -29.49 10.12
C TYR A 151 -6.79 -28.53 11.08
N ASP A 152 -6.08 -29.12 12.04
CA ASP A 152 -5.02 -28.50 12.83
C ASP A 152 -3.68 -29.17 12.45
N PHE A 153 -2.55 -28.54 12.77
CA PHE A 153 -1.25 -29.20 12.71
C PHE A 153 -0.91 -29.93 14.01
N ASP A 154 -0.22 -31.08 13.90
CA ASP A 154 0.49 -31.70 15.03
C ASP A 154 1.89 -31.10 15.22
N ASP A 155 2.63 -31.53 16.25
CA ASP A 155 3.99 -31.04 16.56
C ASP A 155 5.01 -31.23 15.41
N ASN A 156 4.70 -32.05 14.41
CA ASN A 156 5.53 -32.27 13.23
C ASN A 156 4.92 -31.65 11.96
N PHE A 157 3.91 -30.78 12.10
CA PHE A 157 3.17 -30.14 11.02
C PHE A 157 2.46 -31.11 10.06
N ASN A 158 2.02 -32.28 10.56
CA ASN A 158 1.07 -33.11 9.84
C ASN A 158 -0.35 -32.65 10.11
N LYS A 159 -1.19 -32.60 9.07
CA LYS A 159 -2.62 -32.28 9.22
C LYS A 159 -3.33 -33.39 10.01
N ILE A 160 -4.01 -33.00 11.08
CA ILE A 160 -4.89 -33.84 11.87
C ILE A 160 -6.28 -33.19 11.94
N PRO A 161 -7.38 -33.97 12.05
CA PRO A 161 -8.72 -33.40 12.18
C PRO A 161 -8.78 -32.38 13.32
N ALA A 162 -9.30 -31.19 13.02
CA ALA A 162 -9.39 -30.10 13.98
C ALA A 162 -10.37 -30.43 15.11
N LYS A 163 -10.05 -29.90 16.29
CA LYS A 163 -10.83 -30.14 17.50
C LYS A 163 -11.13 -28.84 18.22
N THR A 164 -12.37 -28.72 18.69
CA THR A 164 -12.83 -27.61 19.53
C THR A 164 -13.69 -28.09 20.69
N SER A 165 -14.07 -27.17 21.58
CA SER A 165 -15.06 -27.38 22.63
C SER A 165 -15.90 -26.12 22.80
N LEU A 166 -17.05 -26.23 23.46
CA LEU A 166 -17.96 -25.11 23.68
C LEU A 166 -17.92 -24.69 25.15
N ASN A 167 -17.84 -23.37 25.38
CA ASN A 167 -18.07 -22.75 26.68
C ASN A 167 -19.58 -22.46 26.79
N ILE A 168 -20.24 -23.14 27.71
CA ILE A 168 -21.68 -23.11 27.88
C ILE A 168 -21.99 -22.46 29.23
N SER A 169 -22.70 -21.34 29.18
CA SER A 169 -23.23 -20.66 30.37
C SER A 169 -24.75 -20.56 30.30
N PHE A 170 -25.36 -20.34 31.47
CA PHE A 170 -26.81 -20.32 31.59
C PHE A 170 -27.31 -19.02 32.22
N ILE A 171 -28.33 -18.42 31.62
CA ILE A 171 -29.05 -17.31 32.24
C ILE A 171 -30.28 -17.87 32.96
N GLY A 172 -30.55 -17.40 34.18
CA GLY A 172 -31.78 -17.74 34.91
C GLY A 172 -31.83 -19.19 35.42
N LEU A 173 -30.71 -19.92 35.41
CA LEU A 173 -30.55 -21.27 35.96
C LEU A 173 -29.37 -21.34 36.94
N ASP A 174 -29.47 -22.23 37.92
CA ASP A 174 -28.35 -22.55 38.83
C ASP A 174 -27.45 -23.59 38.15
N GLU A 175 -26.29 -23.18 37.66
CA GLU A 175 -25.34 -24.02 36.91
C GLU A 175 -24.92 -25.29 37.67
N ASN A 176 -24.98 -25.27 39.00
CA ASN A 176 -24.63 -26.43 39.83
C ASN A 176 -25.69 -27.54 39.82
N ARG A 177 -26.87 -27.30 39.26
CA ARG A 177 -28.01 -28.24 39.30
C ARG A 177 -28.25 -28.98 37.99
N TYR A 178 -27.59 -28.56 36.92
CA TYR A 178 -27.88 -29.05 35.58
C TYR A 178 -26.57 -29.46 34.90
N SER A 179 -26.59 -30.61 34.24
CA SER A 179 -25.55 -31.01 33.30
C SER A 179 -26.07 -30.88 31.88
N TYR A 180 -25.17 -30.72 30.92
CA TYR A 180 -25.53 -30.67 29.50
C TYR A 180 -24.85 -31.81 28.73
N ARG A 181 -25.35 -32.05 27.53
CA ARG A 181 -24.68 -32.86 26.52
C ARG A 181 -24.77 -32.17 25.17
N ILE A 182 -23.76 -32.39 24.33
CA ILE A 182 -23.74 -31.92 22.94
C ILE A 182 -24.11 -33.10 22.04
N ILE A 183 -24.97 -32.86 21.05
CA ILE A 183 -25.27 -33.83 19.99
C ILE A 183 -25.06 -33.17 18.62
N GLY A 184 -24.67 -33.97 17.63
CA GLY A 184 -24.47 -33.53 16.24
C GLY A 184 -24.65 -34.72 15.30
N ASN A 185 -24.54 -34.47 14.01
CA ASN A 185 -24.53 -35.53 13.01
C ASN A 185 -23.20 -36.31 13.10
N GLU A 186 -23.27 -37.62 13.33
CA GLU A 186 -22.08 -38.49 13.48
C GLU A 186 -21.27 -38.64 12.19
N GLU A 187 -21.85 -38.29 11.02
CA GLU A 187 -21.11 -38.25 9.75
C GLU A 187 -20.27 -36.97 9.61
N GLU A 188 -20.60 -35.91 10.35
CA GLU A 188 -19.98 -34.58 10.26
C GLU A 188 -19.04 -34.28 11.44
N VAL A 189 -19.36 -34.80 12.63
CA VAL A 189 -18.60 -34.58 13.87
C VAL A 189 -18.53 -35.81 14.75
N LEU A 190 -17.40 -35.96 15.46
CA LEU A 190 -17.28 -36.85 16.61
C LEU A 190 -17.31 -36.04 17.89
N ILE A 191 -18.20 -36.40 18.82
CA ILE A 191 -18.32 -35.76 20.12
C ILE A 191 -17.86 -36.76 21.18
N SER A 192 -16.79 -36.40 21.90
CA SER A 192 -16.26 -37.23 22.99
C SER A 192 -17.10 -37.13 24.26
N ASP A 193 -16.87 -38.04 25.22
CA ASP A 193 -17.52 -38.01 26.54
C ASP A 193 -17.27 -36.71 27.32
N ASN A 194 -16.17 -36.02 27.02
CA ASN A 194 -15.81 -34.73 27.62
C ASN A 194 -16.36 -33.53 26.82
N ASN A 195 -17.27 -33.75 25.87
CA ASN A 195 -17.85 -32.74 24.97
C ASN A 195 -16.82 -32.03 24.04
N GLU A 196 -15.64 -32.61 23.83
CA GLU A 196 -14.73 -32.19 22.73
C GLU A 196 -15.34 -32.63 21.39
N ILE A 197 -15.38 -31.71 20.43
CA ILE A 197 -15.94 -31.86 19.09
C ILE A 197 -14.76 -31.98 18.11
N THR A 198 -14.73 -33.06 17.34
CA THR A 198 -13.77 -33.27 16.23
C THR A 198 -14.52 -33.14 14.91
N PHE A 199 -14.01 -32.32 13.99
CA PHE A 199 -14.61 -32.15 12.66
C PHE A 199 -14.22 -33.30 11.73
N LEU A 200 -15.18 -33.83 10.97
CA LEU A 200 -14.98 -34.92 10.01
C LEU A 200 -15.21 -34.51 8.54
N ASP A 201 -15.93 -33.41 8.32
CA ASP A 201 -16.23 -32.88 6.97
C ASP A 201 -16.27 -31.34 7.01
N GLY A 202 -16.21 -30.73 5.84
CA GLY A 202 -16.38 -29.28 5.66
C GLY A 202 -17.82 -28.86 5.38
N GLY A 203 -18.11 -27.58 5.57
CA GLY A 203 -19.41 -26.97 5.34
C GLY A 203 -20.05 -26.39 6.61
N GLU A 204 -21.34 -26.08 6.53
CA GLU A 204 -22.13 -25.62 7.67
C GLU A 204 -22.55 -26.81 8.53
N ILE A 205 -21.93 -26.96 9.70
CA ILE A 205 -22.17 -28.08 10.63
C ILE A 205 -22.89 -27.57 11.86
N LYS A 206 -23.98 -28.26 12.24
CA LYS A 206 -24.84 -27.85 13.34
C LYS A 206 -24.77 -28.84 14.50
N VAL A 207 -24.52 -28.32 15.70
CA VAL A 207 -24.59 -29.08 16.95
C VAL A 207 -25.68 -28.50 17.86
N SER A 208 -26.29 -29.33 18.68
CA SER A 208 -27.29 -28.92 19.66
C SER A 208 -26.77 -29.19 21.08
N VAL A 209 -26.83 -28.16 21.92
CA VAL A 209 -26.59 -28.27 23.37
C VAL A 209 -27.93 -28.53 24.05
N LEU A 210 -28.03 -29.64 24.78
CA LEU A 210 -29.24 -30.01 25.52
C LEU A 210 -28.95 -30.04 27.01
N ILE A 211 -29.81 -29.40 27.80
CA ILE A 211 -29.77 -29.50 29.25
C ILE A 211 -30.47 -30.79 29.70
N ASN A 212 -29.76 -31.64 30.42
CA ASN A 212 -30.27 -32.91 30.90
C ASN A 212 -31.47 -32.71 31.85
N GLY A 213 -32.57 -33.40 31.57
CA GLY A 213 -33.78 -33.35 32.40
C GLY A 213 -34.69 -32.14 32.15
N THR A 214 -34.46 -31.37 31.08
CA THR A 214 -35.33 -30.27 30.64
C THR A 214 -35.63 -30.37 29.14
N GLU A 215 -36.56 -29.56 28.63
CA GLU A 215 -36.82 -29.39 27.19
C GLU A 215 -36.00 -28.25 26.57
N ILE A 216 -35.03 -27.68 27.30
CA ILE A 216 -34.22 -26.55 26.83
C ILE A 216 -33.08 -27.08 25.95
N SER A 217 -33.03 -26.59 24.71
CA SER A 217 -31.93 -26.82 23.77
C SER A 217 -31.58 -25.55 23.00
N LYS A 218 -30.31 -25.39 22.66
CA LYS A 218 -29.83 -24.31 21.79
C LYS A 218 -28.86 -24.89 20.78
N ASP A 219 -29.00 -24.45 19.54
CA ASP A 219 -28.14 -24.87 18.46
C ASP A 219 -26.96 -23.92 18.29
N TYR A 220 -25.84 -24.46 17.82
CA TYR A 220 -24.65 -23.73 17.42
C TYR A 220 -24.17 -24.24 16.07
N THR A 221 -23.75 -23.32 15.21
CA THR A 221 -23.33 -23.61 13.83
C THR A 221 -21.85 -23.29 13.65
N PHE A 222 -21.10 -24.26 13.13
CA PHE A 222 -19.72 -24.12 12.70
C PHE A 222 -19.67 -23.94 11.17
N ASN A 223 -18.94 -22.93 10.70
CA ASN A 223 -18.65 -22.75 9.27
C ASN A 223 -17.27 -23.32 8.97
N ILE A 224 -17.20 -24.58 8.54
CA ILE A 224 -15.92 -25.27 8.35
C ILE A 224 -15.49 -25.17 6.89
N ILE A 225 -14.30 -24.62 6.67
CA ILE A 225 -13.63 -24.56 5.39
C ILE A 225 -12.99 -25.91 5.13
N LYS A 226 -13.50 -26.58 4.10
CA LYS A 226 -12.96 -27.85 3.61
C LYS A 226 -11.49 -27.70 3.24
N ASP A 227 -10.67 -28.67 3.63
CA ASP A 227 -9.21 -28.67 3.48
C ASP A 227 -8.49 -27.49 4.18
N GLY A 228 -9.21 -26.65 4.91
CA GLY A 228 -8.69 -25.51 5.65
C GLY A 228 -7.88 -25.94 6.88
N VAL A 229 -6.80 -25.22 7.14
CA VAL A 229 -5.93 -25.41 8.31
C VAL A 229 -6.08 -24.22 9.24
N ASN A 230 -6.40 -24.48 10.51
CA ASN A 230 -6.42 -23.43 11.52
C ASN A 230 -4.98 -22.99 11.84
N VAL A 231 -4.75 -21.68 11.87
CA VAL A 231 -3.45 -21.08 12.17
C VAL A 231 -3.49 -20.38 13.53
N TYR A 232 -2.68 -20.88 14.46
CA TYR A 232 -2.64 -20.40 15.85
C TYR A 232 -1.41 -19.58 16.17
N ASP A 233 -0.35 -19.67 15.38
CA ASP A 233 0.89 -18.95 15.59
C ASP A 233 1.67 -18.71 14.28
N PHE A 234 2.87 -18.14 14.42
CA PHE A 234 3.77 -17.85 13.31
C PHE A 234 4.22 -19.11 12.56
N TYR A 235 4.45 -20.22 13.27
CA TYR A 235 4.94 -21.46 12.65
C TYR A 235 3.86 -22.14 11.83
N ASP A 236 2.64 -22.23 12.34
CA ASP A 236 1.48 -22.70 11.58
C ASP A 236 1.33 -21.91 10.29
N LEU A 237 1.39 -20.57 10.38
CA LEU A 237 1.30 -19.71 9.20
C LEU A 237 2.38 -20.04 8.18
N MET A 238 3.65 -20.10 8.60
CA MET A 238 4.77 -20.40 7.70
C MET A 238 4.65 -21.79 7.07
N HIS A 239 4.14 -22.79 7.80
CA HIS A 239 3.89 -24.13 7.27
C HIS A 239 2.69 -24.21 6.33
N CYS A 240 1.70 -23.33 6.45
CA CYS A 240 0.64 -23.19 5.45
C CYS A 240 1.09 -22.41 4.21
N THR A 241 2.08 -21.53 4.35
CA THR A 241 2.50 -20.56 3.33
C THR A 241 3.93 -20.87 2.87
N ASN A 242 4.92 -20.11 3.33
CA ASN A 242 6.29 -20.06 2.80
C ASN A 242 7.04 -21.40 2.79
N LEU A 243 6.71 -22.32 3.71
CA LEU A 243 7.34 -23.64 3.84
C LEU A 243 6.54 -24.75 3.15
N SER A 244 5.35 -24.46 2.62
CA SER A 244 4.55 -25.38 1.82
C SER A 244 4.90 -25.23 0.34
N SER A 245 5.03 -26.35 -0.39
CA SER A 245 5.26 -26.30 -1.84
C SER A 245 4.01 -25.84 -2.62
N ASP A 246 2.84 -26.23 -2.13
CA ASP A 246 1.56 -26.06 -2.83
C ASP A 246 0.59 -25.13 -2.07
N GLY A 247 1.04 -24.56 -0.96
CA GLY A 247 0.21 -23.83 0.00
C GLY A 247 -0.86 -24.69 0.68
N GLU A 248 -1.45 -24.16 1.75
CA GLU A 248 -2.66 -24.69 2.39
C GLU A 248 -3.71 -23.58 2.50
N ILE A 249 -5.00 -23.95 2.54
CA ILE A 249 -6.05 -22.97 2.81
C ILE A 249 -5.91 -22.53 4.27
N VAL A 250 -5.71 -21.23 4.49
CA VAL A 250 -5.47 -20.68 5.83
C VAL A 250 -6.78 -20.25 6.48
N VAL A 251 -6.98 -20.63 7.74
CA VAL A 251 -8.04 -20.09 8.60
C VAL A 251 -7.41 -19.52 9.86
N LEU A 252 -7.31 -18.18 9.96
CA LEU A 252 -6.69 -17.53 11.11
C LEU A 252 -7.53 -17.65 12.37
N LYS A 253 -6.86 -17.93 13.49
CA LYS A 253 -7.46 -18.03 14.82
C LYS A 253 -6.80 -17.10 15.86
N THR A 254 -5.83 -16.29 15.44
CA THR A 254 -5.09 -15.38 16.31
C THR A 254 -4.63 -14.13 15.56
N ASN A 255 -4.31 -13.06 16.28
CA ASN A 255 -3.55 -11.94 15.74
C ASN A 255 -2.05 -12.27 15.79
N LEU A 256 -1.34 -11.99 14.70
CA LEU A 256 0.11 -12.04 14.63
C LEU A 256 0.65 -10.61 14.65
N VAL A 257 1.14 -10.18 15.81
CA VAL A 257 1.49 -8.79 16.11
C VAL A 257 2.99 -8.60 16.34
N SER A 258 3.43 -7.34 16.41
CA SER A 258 4.83 -7.00 16.66
C SER A 258 5.24 -7.13 18.13
N ASN A 259 6.54 -7.21 18.38
CA ASN A 259 7.07 -7.13 19.75
C ASN A 259 6.79 -5.76 20.39
N SER A 260 6.82 -4.69 19.58
CA SER A 260 6.45 -3.34 20.04
C SER A 260 5.01 -3.27 20.52
N PHE A 261 4.08 -3.94 19.84
CA PHE A 261 2.69 -4.01 20.27
C PHE A 261 2.54 -4.74 21.61
N LEU A 262 3.21 -5.89 21.77
CA LEU A 262 3.13 -6.69 23.01
C LEU A 262 3.83 -6.05 24.22
N THR A 263 4.86 -5.25 23.99
CA THR A 263 5.63 -4.61 25.06
C THR A 263 5.16 -3.20 25.39
N ASN A 264 4.25 -2.63 24.58
CA ASN A 264 3.66 -1.31 24.83
C ASN A 264 2.95 -1.31 26.21
N PRO A 265 3.36 -0.43 27.15
CA PRO A 265 2.72 -0.32 28.46
C PRO A 265 1.22 -0.03 28.39
N ASN A 266 0.78 0.71 27.37
CA ASN A 266 -0.63 1.01 27.14
C ASN A 266 -1.46 -0.23 26.80
N ASN A 267 -0.80 -1.31 26.34
CA ASN A 267 -1.45 -2.53 25.89
C ASN A 267 -1.40 -3.66 26.95
N GLN A 268 -0.68 -3.48 28.07
CA GLN A 268 -0.41 -4.57 29.02
C GLN A 268 -1.66 -5.16 29.70
N ASN A 269 -2.61 -4.32 30.11
CA ASN A 269 -3.86 -4.81 30.72
C ASN A 269 -4.64 -5.73 29.76
N ILE A 270 -4.60 -5.37 28.48
CA ILE A 270 -5.36 -5.96 27.38
C ILE A 270 -4.76 -7.29 26.97
N ILE A 271 -3.44 -7.30 26.77
CA ILE A 271 -2.68 -8.52 26.50
C ILE A 271 -2.92 -9.50 27.62
N ASN A 272 -2.91 -9.05 28.89
CA ASN A 272 -3.21 -9.93 30.02
C ASN A 272 -4.63 -10.49 30.03
N GLN A 273 -5.63 -9.75 29.54
CA GLN A 273 -7.02 -10.18 29.44
C GLN A 273 -7.31 -11.07 28.21
N ASN A 274 -6.54 -10.92 27.13
CA ASN A 274 -6.77 -11.55 25.83
C ASN A 274 -5.54 -12.34 25.34
N LYS A 275 -4.75 -12.91 26.25
CA LYS A 275 -3.47 -13.58 25.92
C LYS A 275 -3.61 -14.63 24.82
N ASP A 276 -4.76 -15.27 24.74
CA ASP A 276 -4.98 -16.43 23.90
C ASP A 276 -5.14 -16.08 22.41
N ILE A 277 -5.35 -14.79 22.05
CA ILE A 277 -5.53 -14.34 20.65
C ILE A 277 -4.46 -13.37 20.14
N TYR A 278 -3.33 -13.24 20.84
CA TYR A 278 -2.19 -12.45 20.39
C TYR A 278 -0.92 -13.29 20.42
N GLN A 279 -0.34 -13.52 19.25
CA GLN A 279 0.96 -14.16 19.07
C GLN A 279 1.91 -13.21 18.34
N VAL A 280 3.22 -13.44 18.48
CA VAL A 280 4.23 -12.64 17.78
C VAL A 280 4.33 -13.11 16.33
N PHE A 281 4.40 -12.16 15.39
CA PHE A 281 4.91 -12.47 14.05
C PHE A 281 6.45 -12.61 14.11
N GLY A 282 6.92 -13.86 14.17
CA GLY A 282 8.32 -14.24 14.26
C GLY A 282 8.67 -15.04 15.53
N ASP A 283 9.91 -15.54 15.59
CA ASP A 283 10.42 -16.29 16.75
C ASP A 283 11.40 -15.45 17.57
N ASN A 284 11.03 -15.12 18.80
CA ASN A 284 11.84 -14.36 19.75
C ASN A 284 13.13 -15.06 20.20
N SER A 285 13.28 -16.36 19.94
CA SER A 285 14.52 -17.11 20.18
C SER A 285 15.53 -16.99 19.04
N LEU A 286 15.12 -16.48 17.88
CA LEU A 286 15.95 -16.34 16.68
C LEU A 286 16.25 -14.86 16.42
N THR A 287 17.44 -14.40 16.82
CA THR A 287 17.88 -13.02 16.60
C THR A 287 19.20 -12.96 15.84
N LYS A 288 19.33 -11.98 14.94
CA LYS A 288 20.61 -11.62 14.30
C LYS A 288 21.08 -10.25 14.78
N VAL A 289 22.40 -10.09 14.84
CA VAL A 289 23.05 -8.89 15.38
C VAL A 289 24.11 -8.41 14.39
N ASN A 290 24.13 -7.11 14.08
CA ASN A 290 25.19 -6.54 13.25
C ASN A 290 26.44 -6.20 14.07
N LYS A 291 27.47 -5.69 13.39
CA LYS A 291 28.75 -5.32 14.03
C LYS A 291 28.61 -4.17 15.05
N ASP A 292 27.55 -3.37 14.92
CA ASP A 292 27.26 -2.22 15.78
C ASP A 292 26.36 -2.58 16.97
N GLY A 293 26.00 -3.87 17.12
CA GLY A 293 25.17 -4.37 18.22
C GLY A 293 23.67 -4.12 18.04
N GLN A 294 23.22 -3.74 16.84
CA GLN A 294 21.79 -3.64 16.53
C GLN A 294 21.23 -5.05 16.30
N GLU A 295 20.09 -5.34 16.92
CA GLU A 295 19.45 -6.65 16.91
C GLU A 295 18.15 -6.63 16.10
N ARG A 296 17.83 -7.75 15.44
CA ARG A 296 16.56 -7.99 14.77
C ARG A 296 16.17 -9.47 14.91
N LEU A 297 14.87 -9.78 14.91
CA LEU A 297 14.42 -11.15 14.68
C LEU A 297 14.96 -11.68 13.34
N ASN A 298 15.34 -12.94 13.32
CA ASN A 298 15.89 -13.62 12.16
C ASN A 298 14.77 -14.33 11.39
N PHE A 299 14.64 -13.98 10.11
CA PHE A 299 13.66 -14.55 9.17
C PHE A 299 14.33 -15.28 7.99
N ASP A 300 15.64 -15.51 8.02
CA ASP A 300 16.41 -16.02 6.87
C ASP A 300 15.83 -17.33 6.30
N ASP A 301 15.36 -18.23 7.18
CA ASP A 301 14.79 -19.54 6.82
C ASP A 301 13.29 -19.48 6.49
N PHE A 302 12.64 -18.33 6.67
CA PHE A 302 11.20 -18.16 6.49
C PHE A 302 10.83 -17.26 5.31
N LEU A 303 11.78 -16.52 4.73
CA LEU A 303 11.50 -15.63 3.60
C LEU A 303 11.34 -16.39 2.29
N TYR A 304 10.24 -16.13 1.58
CA TYR A 304 10.14 -16.51 0.17
C TYR A 304 10.89 -15.49 -0.70
N LYS A 305 11.49 -15.98 -1.78
CA LYS A 305 12.40 -15.22 -2.63
C LYS A 305 12.20 -15.58 -4.08
N PHE A 306 12.08 -14.57 -4.93
CA PHE A 306 12.01 -14.76 -6.37
C PHE A 306 12.76 -13.65 -7.10
N THR A 307 13.04 -13.85 -8.38
CA THR A 307 13.63 -12.79 -9.22
C THR A 307 12.53 -11.82 -9.63
N SER A 308 12.79 -10.52 -9.47
CA SER A 308 11.90 -9.44 -9.89
C SER A 308 11.20 -9.72 -11.21
N THR A 309 9.88 -9.57 -11.22
CA THR A 309 9.04 -9.62 -12.43
C THR A 309 9.17 -8.35 -13.26
N PHE A 310 9.64 -7.26 -12.65
CA PHE A 310 9.97 -6.03 -13.36
C PHE A 310 11.33 -6.11 -14.09
N SER A 311 11.56 -5.24 -15.08
CA SER A 311 12.80 -5.26 -15.87
C SER A 311 14.05 -5.12 -15.00
N THR A 312 15.00 -6.04 -15.18
CA THR A 312 16.30 -6.05 -14.48
C THR A 312 17.49 -5.76 -15.40
N ASP A 313 17.23 -5.25 -16.61
CA ASP A 313 18.25 -5.00 -17.64
C ASP A 313 19.34 -4.02 -17.17
N TYR A 314 18.95 -3.01 -16.37
CA TYR A 314 19.92 -2.09 -15.77
C TYR A 314 20.81 -2.78 -14.75
N ILE A 315 20.22 -3.61 -13.88
CA ILE A 315 20.95 -4.37 -12.86
C ILE A 315 21.97 -5.31 -13.52
N ASP A 316 21.59 -5.96 -14.61
CA ASP A 316 22.52 -6.79 -15.41
C ASP A 316 23.68 -5.99 -15.95
N ALA A 317 23.40 -4.89 -16.65
CA ALA A 317 24.43 -4.06 -17.23
C ALA A 317 25.37 -3.47 -16.15
N PHE A 318 24.81 -3.09 -14.99
CA PHE A 318 25.58 -2.60 -13.85
C PHE A 318 26.52 -3.67 -13.28
N ASN A 319 25.98 -4.85 -13.00
CA ASN A 319 26.76 -5.94 -12.41
C ASN A 319 27.85 -6.45 -13.36
N GLU A 320 27.61 -6.42 -14.67
CA GLU A 320 28.59 -6.80 -15.69
C GLU A 320 29.71 -5.77 -15.81
N GLU A 321 29.38 -4.47 -15.82
CA GLU A 321 30.35 -3.38 -15.88
C GLU A 321 31.32 -3.39 -14.67
N TYR A 322 30.79 -3.68 -13.49
CA TYR A 322 31.56 -3.69 -12.23
C TYR A 322 31.98 -5.09 -11.78
N LYS A 323 31.86 -6.12 -12.62
CA LYS A 323 32.15 -7.52 -12.24
C LYS A 323 33.55 -7.76 -11.69
N ASN A 324 34.51 -6.90 -12.05
CA ASN A 324 35.92 -6.97 -11.65
C ASN A 324 36.30 -5.93 -10.58
N ASP A 325 35.35 -5.11 -10.12
CA ASP A 325 35.58 -4.07 -9.11
C ASP A 325 34.97 -4.48 -7.76
N ASN A 326 35.81 -4.96 -6.86
CA ASN A 326 35.39 -5.41 -5.52
C ASN A 326 35.03 -4.25 -4.57
N SER A 327 35.20 -2.99 -4.98
CA SER A 327 34.80 -1.83 -4.18
C SER A 327 33.32 -1.45 -4.37
N VAL A 328 32.68 -2.00 -5.41
CA VAL A 328 31.29 -1.72 -5.76
C VAL A 328 30.41 -2.94 -5.43
N ASN A 329 29.40 -2.73 -4.59
CA ASN A 329 28.44 -3.78 -4.27
C ASN A 329 27.58 -4.09 -5.48
N LYS A 330 27.40 -5.40 -5.75
CA LYS A 330 26.47 -5.85 -6.79
C LYS A 330 25.04 -5.50 -6.40
N LEU A 331 24.25 -5.13 -7.40
CA LEU A 331 22.82 -4.92 -7.25
C LEU A 331 22.12 -6.28 -7.29
N THR A 332 21.17 -6.48 -6.38
CA THR A 332 20.33 -7.67 -6.36
C THR A 332 19.16 -7.55 -7.33
N LYS A 333 18.67 -8.69 -7.81
CA LYS A 333 17.40 -8.82 -8.53
C LYS A 333 16.33 -9.52 -7.71
N GLU A 334 16.71 -9.99 -6.53
CA GLU A 334 15.87 -10.78 -5.64
C GLU A 334 14.86 -9.87 -4.95
N VAL A 335 13.59 -10.25 -5.02
CA VAL A 335 12.49 -9.69 -4.24
C VAL A 335 12.27 -10.59 -3.04
N LEU A 336 12.21 -9.99 -1.85
CA LEU A 336 11.93 -10.67 -0.60
C LEU A 336 10.43 -10.61 -0.30
N VAL A 337 9.87 -11.72 0.16
CA VAL A 337 8.47 -11.87 0.51
C VAL A 337 8.33 -12.35 1.96
N GLY A 338 7.52 -11.64 2.75
CA GLY A 338 7.20 -12.01 4.13
C GLY A 338 6.30 -13.23 4.23
N VAL A 339 5.17 -13.23 3.53
CA VAL A 339 4.17 -14.30 3.51
C VAL A 339 3.79 -14.63 2.06
N HIS A 340 3.96 -15.87 1.64
CA HIS A 340 3.67 -16.37 0.29
C HIS A 340 2.37 -17.19 0.30
N ILE A 341 1.28 -16.58 -0.15
CA ILE A 341 -0.07 -17.14 -0.12
C ILE A 341 -0.38 -17.74 -1.48
N GLN A 342 -0.67 -19.05 -1.52
CA GLN A 342 -0.91 -19.79 -2.77
C GLN A 342 -2.33 -20.37 -2.87
N LYS A 343 -3.15 -20.22 -1.82
CA LYS A 343 -4.52 -20.72 -1.70
C LYS A 343 -5.39 -19.72 -0.92
N ASP A 344 -6.69 -20.01 -0.83
CA ASP A 344 -7.66 -19.21 -0.08
C ASP A 344 -7.19 -18.92 1.36
N PHE A 345 -7.55 -17.74 1.84
CA PHE A 345 -7.14 -17.21 3.12
C PHE A 345 -8.33 -16.57 3.84
N TYR A 346 -8.76 -17.16 4.94
CA TYR A 346 -9.87 -16.71 5.77
C TYR A 346 -9.33 -16.11 7.06
N GLY A 347 -9.45 -14.79 7.20
CA GLY A 347 -8.83 -14.03 8.29
C GLY A 347 -9.67 -13.93 9.58
N ASN A 348 -10.99 -14.14 9.53
CA ASN A 348 -11.90 -14.00 10.69
C ASN A 348 -11.79 -12.63 11.42
N GLY A 349 -11.37 -11.58 10.72
CA GLY A 349 -11.08 -10.24 11.24
C GLY A 349 -9.76 -10.13 12.02
N PHE A 350 -8.90 -11.15 12.03
CA PHE A 350 -7.59 -11.09 12.68
C PHE A 350 -6.56 -10.30 11.86
N ASN A 351 -5.58 -9.74 12.58
CA ASN A 351 -4.49 -8.96 12.00
C ASN A 351 -3.19 -9.76 11.89
N ILE A 352 -2.47 -9.59 10.77
CA ILE A 352 -1.06 -9.92 10.64
C ILE A 352 -0.28 -8.64 10.39
N ASN A 353 0.65 -8.34 11.30
CA ASN A 353 1.53 -7.18 11.25
C ASN A 353 3.00 -7.60 11.13
N LEU A 354 3.66 -7.17 10.04
CA LEU A 354 5.03 -7.56 9.71
C LEU A 354 6.10 -6.62 10.28
N ASN A 355 5.80 -5.76 11.26
CA ASN A 355 6.72 -4.72 11.74
C ASN A 355 8.06 -5.31 12.20
N ASN A 356 8.04 -6.47 12.86
CA ASN A 356 9.24 -7.22 13.26
C ASN A 356 10.12 -7.66 12.07
N LEU A 357 9.56 -7.82 10.86
CA LEU A 357 10.26 -8.22 9.64
C LEU A 357 10.70 -7.03 8.77
N VAL A 358 9.88 -5.97 8.68
CA VAL A 358 10.10 -4.90 7.69
C VAL A 358 10.49 -3.54 8.29
N PHE A 359 10.06 -3.19 9.51
CA PHE A 359 10.31 -1.84 10.05
C PHE A 359 11.81 -1.64 10.35
N PRO A 360 12.42 -0.50 9.97
CA PRO A 360 13.86 -0.31 10.17
C PRO A 360 14.30 -0.40 11.63
N SER A 361 15.44 -1.06 11.86
CA SER A 361 15.98 -1.30 13.21
C SER A 361 16.88 -0.18 13.74
N SER A 362 17.18 0.85 12.93
CA SER A 362 18.11 1.91 13.31
C SER A 362 17.55 2.88 14.35
N ILE A 363 18.48 3.60 15.00
CA ILE A 363 18.12 4.75 15.83
C ILE A 363 17.58 5.85 14.90
N PRO A 364 16.41 6.43 15.18
CA PRO A 364 15.84 7.45 14.32
C PRO A 364 16.73 8.69 14.25
N THR A 365 16.76 9.30 13.08
CA THR A 365 17.29 10.66 12.92
C THR A 365 16.16 11.66 13.15
N SER A 366 16.35 12.60 14.08
CA SER A 366 15.37 13.66 14.33
C SER A 366 15.54 14.80 13.33
N ILE A 367 14.50 15.07 12.55
CA ILE A 367 14.43 16.16 11.57
C ILE A 367 13.17 16.98 11.92
N GLU A 368 13.32 18.30 12.12
CA GLU A 368 12.24 19.24 12.47
C GLU A 368 11.29 18.80 13.62
N GLY A 369 11.78 17.99 14.56
CA GLY A 369 10.99 17.48 15.69
C GLY A 369 10.26 16.16 15.42
N SER A 370 10.38 15.60 14.22
CA SER A 370 9.87 14.27 13.85
C SER A 370 11.03 13.26 13.70
N ASN A 371 10.73 11.99 13.97
CA ASN A 371 11.70 10.91 13.90
C ASN A 371 11.56 10.14 12.58
N ILE A 372 12.65 10.05 11.82
CA ILE A 372 12.73 9.28 10.58
C ILE A 372 13.68 8.10 10.78
N TYR A 373 13.26 6.92 10.35
CA TYR A 373 13.98 5.65 10.53
C TYR A 373 14.59 5.19 9.20
N LEU A 374 15.88 4.84 9.22
CA LEU A 374 16.64 4.37 8.05
C LEU A 374 16.99 2.88 8.19
N PRO A 375 17.04 2.09 7.11
CA PRO A 375 17.40 0.68 7.21
C PRO A 375 18.88 0.51 7.59
N SER A 376 19.17 -0.50 8.40
CA SER A 376 20.52 -0.94 8.76
C SER A 376 20.92 -2.22 7.98
N ASP A 377 22.13 -2.71 8.22
CA ASP A 377 22.62 -3.95 7.59
C ASP A 377 21.85 -5.21 8.00
N VAL A 378 21.22 -5.22 9.18
CA VAL A 378 20.36 -6.34 9.62
C VAL A 378 18.94 -6.27 9.07
N ASP A 379 18.53 -5.16 8.48
CA ASP A 379 17.18 -5.04 7.94
C ASP A 379 17.04 -5.79 6.61
N TYR A 380 15.89 -6.44 6.43
CA TYR A 380 15.56 -7.16 5.21
C TYR A 380 15.08 -6.20 4.13
N PHE A 381 14.17 -5.30 4.49
CA PHE A 381 13.61 -4.33 3.57
C PHE A 381 14.49 -3.08 3.60
N LYS A 382 15.08 -2.76 2.44
CA LYS A 382 15.97 -1.61 2.25
C LYS A 382 15.43 -0.63 1.20
N GLY A 383 14.14 -0.77 0.88
CA GLY A 383 13.48 -0.10 -0.22
C GLY A 383 13.51 -0.90 -1.52
N PRO A 384 12.98 -0.30 -2.60
CA PRO A 384 12.79 -0.95 -3.89
C PRO A 384 14.08 -1.24 -4.66
N LEU A 385 13.98 -2.18 -5.58
CA LEU A 385 15.02 -2.45 -6.57
C LEU A 385 15.21 -1.25 -7.50
N ILE A 386 16.42 -1.09 -8.04
CA ILE A 386 16.74 -0.01 -8.99
C ILE A 386 16.31 -0.43 -10.38
N TYR A 387 15.43 0.35 -11.01
CA TYR A 387 15.09 0.19 -12.42
C TYR A 387 16.10 0.89 -13.34
N TYR A 388 16.51 2.11 -12.99
CA TYR A 388 17.53 2.87 -13.71
C TYR A 388 18.25 3.81 -12.76
N ALA A 389 19.56 4.01 -12.96
CA ALA A 389 20.30 5.01 -12.20
C ALA A 389 21.44 5.64 -12.99
N ILE A 390 21.73 6.90 -12.66
CA ILE A 390 22.97 7.59 -13.06
C ILE A 390 23.89 7.54 -11.85
N LYS A 391 25.06 6.91 -12.00
CA LYS A 391 26.02 6.71 -10.90
C LYS A 391 27.33 7.47 -11.13
N SER A 392 27.99 7.85 -10.04
CA SER A 392 29.34 8.39 -10.06
C SER A 392 30.36 7.29 -10.39
N ASN A 393 31.60 7.66 -10.69
CA ASN A 393 32.68 6.70 -10.94
C ASN A 393 32.93 5.73 -9.77
N GLY A 394 32.52 6.09 -8.54
CA GLY A 394 32.61 5.24 -7.34
C GLY A 394 31.40 4.36 -7.07
N GLY A 395 30.39 4.35 -7.96
CA GLY A 395 29.18 3.51 -7.82
C GLY A 395 28.05 4.12 -7.00
N GLU A 396 28.26 5.31 -6.41
CA GLU A 396 27.23 6.07 -5.70
C GLU A 396 26.19 6.62 -6.69
N SER A 397 24.91 6.48 -6.37
CA SER A 397 23.84 6.94 -7.25
C SER A 397 23.60 8.42 -7.11
N ILE A 398 23.74 9.13 -8.23
CA ILE A 398 23.40 10.54 -8.35
C ILE A 398 21.91 10.67 -8.56
N VAL A 399 21.30 9.80 -9.37
CA VAL A 399 19.85 9.72 -9.61
C VAL A 399 19.45 8.26 -9.67
N GLU A 400 18.35 7.89 -9.03
CA GLU A 400 17.75 6.56 -9.04
C GLU A 400 16.27 6.64 -9.37
N VAL A 401 15.84 5.75 -10.24
CA VAL A 401 14.44 5.43 -10.51
C VAL A 401 14.17 4.04 -9.97
N TYR A 402 13.14 3.94 -9.15
CA TYR A 402 12.79 2.71 -8.45
C TYR A 402 11.88 1.80 -9.28
N GLY A 403 12.09 0.49 -9.15
CA GLY A 403 11.30 -0.58 -9.74
C GLY A 403 10.45 -1.31 -8.70
N GLN A 404 10.39 -2.63 -8.79
CA GLN A 404 9.65 -3.49 -7.86
C GLN A 404 10.24 -3.43 -6.44
N ASP A 405 9.38 -3.48 -5.43
CA ASP A 405 9.77 -3.45 -4.02
C ASP A 405 9.67 -4.84 -3.39
N ASN A 406 10.18 -4.98 -2.18
CA ASN A 406 9.92 -6.16 -1.35
C ASN A 406 8.44 -6.17 -0.92
N ILE A 407 7.92 -7.37 -0.66
CA ILE A 407 6.49 -7.62 -0.54
C ILE A 407 6.19 -8.20 0.84
N GLY A 408 5.19 -7.67 1.53
CA GLY A 408 4.68 -8.23 2.77
C GLY A 408 3.98 -9.57 2.52
N PHE A 409 2.92 -9.52 1.71
CA PHE A 409 2.04 -10.63 1.37
C PHE A 409 1.98 -10.78 -0.16
N TYR A 410 2.53 -11.87 -0.67
CA TYR A 410 2.51 -12.19 -2.10
C TYR A 410 1.44 -13.26 -2.36
N ILE A 411 0.41 -12.90 -3.11
CA ILE A 411 -0.68 -13.80 -3.48
C ILE A 411 -0.38 -14.34 -4.87
N ASP A 412 -0.02 -15.61 -4.92
CA ASP A 412 0.60 -16.26 -6.07
C ASP A 412 -0.15 -17.52 -6.47
N GLY A 413 -0.95 -17.41 -7.52
CA GLY A 413 -1.81 -18.48 -8.02
C GLY A 413 -3.18 -18.00 -8.47
N ASN A 414 -3.98 -18.93 -8.99
CA ASN A 414 -5.27 -18.63 -9.60
C ASN A 414 -6.43 -19.07 -8.71
N ASN A 415 -7.56 -18.36 -8.82
CA ASN A 415 -8.80 -18.65 -8.08
C ASN A 415 -8.60 -18.61 -6.56
N ILE A 416 -7.95 -17.56 -6.07
CA ILE A 416 -7.66 -17.36 -4.65
C ILE A 416 -8.60 -16.30 -4.08
N THR A 417 -9.23 -16.59 -2.94
CA THR A 417 -10.00 -15.62 -2.16
C THR A 417 -9.27 -15.28 -0.87
N ILE A 418 -9.06 -14.00 -0.63
CA ILE A 418 -8.66 -13.44 0.67
C ILE A 418 -9.89 -12.77 1.28
N ASP A 419 -10.32 -13.26 2.44
CA ASP A 419 -11.55 -12.80 3.10
C ASP A 419 -11.28 -12.39 4.54
N ASP A 420 -11.87 -11.25 4.92
CA ASP A 420 -11.98 -10.79 6.31
C ASP A 420 -10.64 -10.77 7.06
N VAL A 421 -9.60 -10.16 6.48
CA VAL A 421 -8.28 -10.08 7.09
C VAL A 421 -7.78 -8.64 7.20
N ILE A 422 -6.92 -8.39 8.18
CA ILE A 422 -6.17 -7.15 8.31
C ILE A 422 -4.69 -7.46 8.03
N PHE A 423 -4.15 -6.93 6.94
CA PHE A 423 -2.73 -7.05 6.61
C PHE A 423 -2.04 -5.71 6.73
N SER A 424 -0.94 -5.70 7.47
CA SER A 424 -0.12 -4.51 7.68
C SER A 424 1.37 -4.82 7.65
N ASN A 425 2.15 -3.98 6.97
CA ASN A 425 3.60 -4.16 6.96
C ASN A 425 4.24 -3.59 8.22
N VAL A 426 3.81 -2.40 8.67
CA VAL A 426 4.32 -1.78 9.90
C VAL A 426 3.17 -1.29 10.78
N GLU A 427 3.49 -1.00 12.05
CA GLU A 427 2.55 -0.32 12.95
C GLU A 427 2.20 1.08 12.44
N GLN A 428 1.06 1.62 12.87
CA GLN A 428 0.61 2.95 12.43
C GLN A 428 1.65 4.04 12.80
N GLN A 429 2.02 4.84 11.81
CA GLN A 429 2.99 5.93 11.96
C GLN A 429 2.28 7.27 11.94
N ASN A 430 2.84 8.24 12.67
CA ASN A 430 2.43 9.64 12.62
C ASN A 430 3.21 10.46 11.58
N VAL A 431 4.14 9.82 10.84
CA VAL A 431 4.91 10.44 9.76
C VAL A 431 4.86 9.50 8.57
N LEU A 432 4.29 9.94 7.43
CA LEU A 432 4.17 9.08 6.23
C LEU A 432 5.53 8.57 5.73
N ASN A 433 6.61 9.32 5.95
CA ASN A 433 7.95 8.97 5.52
C ASN A 433 8.48 7.70 6.21
N ASN A 434 7.94 7.33 7.36
CA ASN A 434 8.31 6.07 8.02
C ASN A 434 7.80 4.83 7.28
N TYR A 435 6.91 4.99 6.30
CA TYR A 435 6.50 3.92 5.42
C TYR A 435 7.40 3.74 4.19
N ILE A 436 8.41 4.61 3.96
CA ILE A 436 9.20 4.60 2.72
C ILE A 436 9.98 3.29 2.48
N TYR A 437 10.38 2.60 3.55
CA TYR A 437 11.09 1.31 3.49
C TYR A 437 10.19 0.12 3.84
N ALA A 438 8.88 0.35 4.03
CA ALA A 438 7.95 -0.70 4.44
C ALA A 438 7.55 -1.65 3.30
N GLY A 439 7.98 -1.41 2.06
CA GLY A 439 7.65 -2.24 0.89
C GLY A 439 6.18 -2.18 0.49
N THR A 440 5.77 -3.08 -0.40
CA THR A 440 4.36 -3.27 -0.81
C THR A 440 3.67 -4.19 0.22
N VAL A 441 2.45 -3.85 0.68
CA VAL A 441 1.72 -4.74 1.60
C VAL A 441 1.26 -6.00 0.88
N VAL A 442 0.44 -5.87 -0.16
CA VAL A 442 -0.08 -6.98 -0.95
C VAL A 442 0.34 -6.86 -2.41
N GLU A 443 0.90 -7.92 -2.97
CA GLU A 443 1.15 -8.02 -4.41
C GLU A 443 0.46 -9.25 -5.01
N LEU A 444 -0.22 -9.05 -6.14
CA LEU A 444 -1.04 -10.05 -6.83
C LEU A 444 -0.33 -10.62 -8.05
N ASN A 445 -0.31 -11.95 -8.15
CA ASN A 445 0.19 -12.69 -9.31
C ASN A 445 -0.68 -13.93 -9.59
N GLY A 446 -1.65 -13.78 -10.50
CA GLY A 446 -2.53 -14.85 -10.94
C GLY A 446 -3.94 -14.36 -11.27
N ASP A 447 -4.75 -15.24 -11.83
CA ASP A 447 -6.08 -14.93 -12.36
C ASP A 447 -7.20 -15.23 -11.36
N ASN A 448 -8.31 -14.51 -11.49
CA ASN A 448 -9.50 -14.67 -10.66
C ASN A 448 -9.20 -14.57 -9.15
N ILE A 449 -8.34 -13.63 -8.75
CA ILE A 449 -8.05 -13.35 -7.34
C ILE A 449 -9.10 -12.38 -6.78
N THR A 450 -9.67 -12.70 -5.63
CA THR A 450 -10.63 -11.85 -4.92
C THR A 450 -10.08 -11.44 -3.57
N LEU A 451 -9.96 -10.12 -3.33
CA LEU A 451 -9.76 -9.54 -2.01
C LEU A 451 -11.12 -9.01 -1.54
N LYS A 452 -11.63 -9.49 -0.40
CA LYS A 452 -12.93 -9.02 0.09
C LYS A 452 -13.01 -8.85 1.60
N ASN A 453 -13.90 -7.95 2.04
CA ASN A 453 -14.17 -7.67 3.45
C ASN A 453 -12.91 -7.40 4.29
N SER A 454 -11.85 -6.86 3.68
CA SER A 454 -10.51 -6.85 4.27
C SER A 454 -9.96 -5.43 4.40
N ILE A 455 -8.97 -5.28 5.27
CA ILE A 455 -8.23 -4.04 5.48
C ILE A 455 -6.77 -4.28 5.10
N PHE A 456 -6.25 -3.46 4.21
CA PHE A 456 -4.84 -3.48 3.80
C PHE A 456 -4.22 -2.13 4.13
N GLU A 457 -3.11 -2.11 4.87
CA GLU A 457 -2.59 -0.85 5.38
C GLU A 457 -1.09 -0.78 5.69
N ASN A 458 -0.61 0.46 5.86
CA ASN A 458 0.70 0.77 6.45
C ASN A 458 1.88 0.22 5.62
N GLY A 459 1.99 0.65 4.37
CA GLY A 459 3.10 0.28 3.48
C GLY A 459 3.65 1.45 2.69
N ARG A 460 4.73 1.23 1.95
CA ARG A 460 5.16 2.20 0.93
C ARG A 460 4.11 2.28 -0.17
N ASN A 461 3.61 1.12 -0.57
CA ASN A 461 2.43 0.90 -1.38
C ASN A 461 1.54 -0.13 -0.67
N VAL A 462 0.21 -0.03 -0.79
CA VAL A 462 -0.69 -0.99 -0.12
C VAL A 462 -0.95 -2.19 -1.03
N VAL A 463 -1.65 -2.03 -2.15
CA VAL A 463 -1.88 -3.13 -3.11
C VAL A 463 -1.15 -2.86 -4.43
N ARG A 464 -0.48 -3.87 -4.97
CA ARG A 464 0.12 -3.87 -6.32
C ARG A 464 -0.46 -5.01 -7.15
N ASP A 465 -0.96 -4.66 -8.33
CA ASP A 465 -1.54 -5.58 -9.32
C ASP A 465 -0.87 -5.33 -10.68
N PHE A 466 0.10 -6.17 -11.05
CA PHE A 466 0.83 -6.03 -12.30
C PHE A 466 0.75 -7.30 -13.13
N ALA A 467 0.02 -7.21 -14.23
CA ALA A 467 -0.13 -8.29 -15.17
C ALA A 467 1.16 -8.63 -15.92
N THR A 468 1.29 -9.89 -16.32
CA THR A 468 2.37 -10.38 -17.18
C THR A 468 1.78 -11.15 -18.36
N LEU A 469 2.13 -10.75 -19.58
CA LEU A 469 1.72 -11.38 -20.83
C LEU A 469 2.66 -12.52 -21.21
N ASN A 470 2.10 -13.70 -21.43
CA ASN A 470 2.79 -14.78 -22.11
C ASN A 470 2.79 -14.51 -23.62
N LYS A 471 3.92 -14.08 -24.19
CA LYS A 471 4.02 -13.76 -25.63
C LYS A 471 3.92 -14.97 -26.55
N GLU A 472 3.94 -16.21 -26.05
CA GLU A 472 3.74 -17.41 -26.87
C GLU A 472 2.27 -17.78 -27.01
N THR A 473 1.51 -17.68 -25.90
CA THR A 473 0.08 -18.04 -25.88
C THR A 473 -0.85 -16.84 -26.06
N MET A 474 -0.34 -15.62 -25.84
CA MET A 474 -1.09 -14.36 -25.71
C MET A 474 -2.05 -14.32 -24.52
N ASP A 475 -1.92 -15.23 -23.57
CA ASP A 475 -2.62 -15.18 -22.30
C ASP A 475 -1.87 -14.27 -21.33
N SER A 476 -2.60 -13.59 -20.45
CA SER A 476 -2.03 -12.75 -19.42
C SER A 476 -2.40 -13.20 -18.02
N THR A 477 -1.53 -12.92 -17.04
CA THR A 477 -1.88 -13.02 -15.62
C THR A 477 -2.67 -11.81 -15.17
N ASN A 478 -3.39 -11.96 -14.06
CA ASN A 478 -4.17 -10.91 -13.40
C ASN A 478 -5.38 -10.49 -14.25
N GLU A 479 -5.99 -11.48 -14.90
CA GLU A 479 -7.33 -11.35 -15.44
C GLU A 479 -8.37 -11.53 -14.33
N ASN A 480 -9.38 -10.66 -14.32
CA ASN A 480 -10.51 -10.71 -13.37
C ASN A 480 -10.11 -10.59 -11.89
N ILE A 481 -9.25 -9.62 -11.56
CA ILE A 481 -8.99 -9.26 -10.17
C ILE A 481 -10.20 -8.52 -9.60
N LEU A 482 -10.65 -8.90 -8.40
CA LEU A 482 -11.74 -8.24 -7.68
C LEU A 482 -11.28 -7.77 -6.30
N ILE A 483 -11.44 -6.48 -6.02
CA ILE A 483 -11.31 -5.91 -4.68
C ILE A 483 -12.70 -5.41 -4.25
N ASP A 484 -13.35 -6.12 -3.34
CA ASP A 484 -14.75 -5.90 -2.95
C ASP A 484 -14.90 -5.59 -1.45
N ASN A 485 -15.66 -4.56 -1.10
CA ASN A 485 -15.95 -4.20 0.29
C ASN A 485 -14.69 -4.09 1.18
N CYS A 486 -13.61 -3.51 0.67
CA CYS A 486 -12.32 -3.39 1.37
C CYS A 486 -12.04 -1.96 1.86
N LEU A 487 -11.05 -1.84 2.74
CA LEU A 487 -10.43 -0.57 3.13
C LEU A 487 -8.92 -0.62 2.83
N LEU A 488 -8.45 0.24 1.92
CA LEU A 488 -7.03 0.45 1.68
C LEU A 488 -6.63 1.77 2.32
N ARG A 489 -5.67 1.75 3.26
CA ARG A 489 -5.27 2.98 3.96
C ARG A 489 -3.79 3.10 4.32
N ASN A 490 -3.33 4.34 4.51
CA ASN A 490 -1.98 4.69 4.98
C ASN A 490 -0.87 4.16 4.07
N SER A 491 -0.51 4.96 3.07
CA SER A 491 0.59 4.66 2.16
C SER A 491 1.57 5.83 2.04
N ARG A 492 2.87 5.56 1.91
CA ARG A 492 3.83 6.63 1.50
C ARG A 492 3.58 7.09 0.07
N GLU A 493 3.17 6.19 -0.81
CA GLU A 493 2.96 6.48 -2.24
C GLU A 493 1.49 6.28 -2.60
N PHE A 494 1.14 5.09 -3.09
CA PHE A 494 -0.19 4.76 -3.61
C PHE A 494 -0.86 3.70 -2.75
N LEU A 495 -2.19 3.75 -2.70
CA LEU A 495 -2.97 2.70 -2.03
C LEU A 495 -3.17 1.51 -2.98
N LEU A 496 -3.34 1.76 -4.27
CA LEU A 496 -3.39 0.73 -5.30
C LEU A 496 -2.52 1.12 -6.49
N LYS A 497 -1.71 0.19 -6.97
CA LYS A 497 -0.99 0.31 -8.24
C LYS A 497 -1.46 -0.77 -9.19
N VAL A 498 -1.94 -0.38 -10.37
CA VAL A 498 -2.35 -1.29 -11.45
C VAL A 498 -1.48 -1.04 -12.67
N GLY A 499 -0.90 -2.08 -13.25
CA GLY A 499 0.00 -1.93 -14.39
C GLY A 499 0.35 -3.24 -15.08
N SER A 500 1.37 -3.21 -15.93
CA SER A 500 1.89 -4.39 -16.62
C SER A 500 3.40 -4.50 -16.44
N ASN A 501 3.88 -5.69 -16.10
CA ASN A 501 5.31 -6.02 -16.18
C ASN A 501 5.73 -6.31 -17.63
N SER A 502 4.77 -6.39 -18.56
CA SER A 502 5.02 -6.64 -19.98
C SER A 502 5.09 -5.34 -20.77
N PHE A 503 6.07 -5.28 -21.66
CA PHE A 503 6.31 -4.11 -22.52
C PHE A 503 6.98 -4.50 -23.83
N GLU A 504 6.93 -3.58 -24.78
CA GLU A 504 7.58 -3.68 -26.08
C GLU A 504 8.70 -2.66 -26.22
N LYS A 505 9.86 -3.14 -26.68
CA LYS A 505 11.00 -2.28 -26.99
C LYS A 505 10.92 -1.80 -28.43
N LEU A 506 11.55 -0.65 -28.70
CA LEU A 506 11.78 -0.20 -30.08
C LEU A 506 12.79 -1.13 -30.77
N SER A 507 12.53 -1.46 -32.04
CA SER A 507 13.49 -2.16 -32.89
C SER A 507 14.65 -1.24 -33.27
N ASP A 508 15.73 -1.81 -33.78
CA ASP A 508 16.88 -1.02 -34.25
C ASP A 508 16.50 -0.01 -35.35
N LEU A 509 15.55 -0.36 -36.22
CA LEU A 509 15.09 0.49 -37.30
C LEU A 509 14.19 1.62 -36.79
N GLU A 510 13.24 1.31 -35.91
CA GLU A 510 12.38 2.31 -35.25
C GLU A 510 13.22 3.26 -34.40
N TYR A 511 14.16 2.72 -33.64
CA TYR A 511 15.11 3.54 -32.90
C TYR A 511 15.97 4.39 -33.84
N SER A 512 16.44 3.84 -34.97
CA SER A 512 17.23 4.62 -35.93
C SER A 512 16.38 5.71 -36.60
N ALA A 513 15.09 5.48 -36.81
CA ALA A 513 14.15 6.47 -37.33
C ALA A 513 13.86 7.56 -36.28
N LEU A 514 13.64 7.17 -35.02
CA LEU A 514 13.57 8.07 -33.87
C LEU A 514 14.87 8.88 -33.80
N SER A 515 16.02 8.23 -33.68
CA SER A 515 17.35 8.84 -33.67
C SER A 515 17.60 9.72 -34.89
N SER A 516 17.13 9.40 -36.10
CA SER A 516 17.31 10.24 -37.29
C SER A 516 16.42 11.48 -37.27
N SER A 517 15.19 11.33 -36.78
CA SER A 517 14.23 12.43 -36.56
C SER A 517 14.75 13.37 -35.46
N LEU A 518 15.30 12.79 -34.37
CA LEU A 518 15.99 13.49 -33.31
C LEU A 518 17.31 14.11 -33.81
N LYS A 519 18.15 13.40 -34.58
CA LYS A 519 19.48 13.88 -35.05
C LYS A 519 19.42 15.14 -35.89
N ASN A 520 18.41 15.33 -36.72
CA ASN A 520 18.32 16.51 -37.56
C ASN A 520 18.02 17.79 -36.76
N ASN A 521 17.41 17.67 -35.57
CA ASN A 521 17.03 18.79 -34.71
C ASN A 521 17.82 18.80 -33.39
N MET A 522 17.83 17.71 -32.62
CA MET A 522 18.49 17.56 -31.31
C MET A 522 20.02 17.50 -31.34
N ASN A 523 20.68 16.96 -32.38
CA ASN A 523 22.15 16.89 -32.32
C ASN A 523 22.79 18.28 -32.37
N ASN A 524 22.25 19.22 -33.13
CA ASN A 524 22.76 20.59 -33.11
C ASN A 524 22.44 21.28 -31.79
N ILE A 525 21.29 20.98 -31.18
CA ILE A 525 20.80 21.59 -29.95
C ILE A 525 21.56 21.07 -28.73
N LEU A 526 21.66 19.75 -28.59
CA LEU A 526 22.43 19.07 -27.55
C LEU A 526 23.94 19.25 -27.78
N ASP A 527 24.49 19.16 -29.00
CA ASP A 527 25.92 19.45 -29.22
C ASP A 527 26.25 20.90 -28.91
N ASN A 528 25.37 21.87 -29.20
CA ASN A 528 25.59 23.26 -28.79
C ASN A 528 25.46 23.39 -27.27
N ALA A 529 24.40 22.85 -26.64
CA ALA A 529 24.24 22.79 -25.18
C ALA A 529 25.50 22.28 -24.47
N PHE A 530 25.96 21.12 -24.91
CA PHE A 530 27.06 20.39 -24.30
C PHE A 530 28.43 20.91 -24.74
N LYS A 531 28.61 21.52 -25.92
CA LYS A 531 29.82 22.31 -26.25
C LYS A 531 29.92 23.59 -25.43
N TYR A 532 28.80 24.25 -25.15
CA TYR A 532 28.77 25.39 -24.25
C TYR A 532 29.13 24.97 -22.81
N LEU A 533 28.57 23.88 -22.31
CA LEU A 533 28.91 23.31 -20.99
C LEU A 533 30.38 22.81 -20.91
N SER A 534 30.88 22.12 -21.94
CA SER A 534 32.25 21.56 -21.97
C SER A 534 33.34 22.57 -22.32
N GLY A 535 33.04 23.63 -23.07
CA GLY A 535 33.93 24.77 -23.28
C GLY A 535 34.15 25.60 -22.01
N TYR A 536 33.19 25.57 -21.08
CA TYR A 536 33.24 26.26 -19.78
C TYR A 536 34.12 25.56 -18.74
N HIS A 537 34.30 24.24 -18.83
CA HIS A 537 35.32 23.51 -18.05
C HIS A 537 36.74 24.04 -18.27
N TYR A 538 36.98 24.79 -19.35
CA TYR A 538 38.25 25.43 -19.64
C TYR A 538 38.37 26.90 -19.20
N THR A 539 37.26 27.57 -18.83
CA THR A 539 37.25 29.03 -18.60
C THR A 539 36.67 29.49 -17.25
N GLY A 540 35.86 28.67 -16.56
CA GLY A 540 35.50 28.89 -15.15
C GLY A 540 34.51 30.01 -14.82
N ASN A 541 33.63 30.42 -15.74
CA ASN A 541 32.56 31.39 -15.45
C ASN A 541 31.20 30.68 -15.19
N GLU A 542 30.15 31.41 -14.81
CA GLU A 542 28.74 30.95 -14.84
C GLU A 542 28.09 31.23 -16.21
N LEU A 543 27.16 30.37 -16.66
CA LEU A 543 26.36 30.59 -17.87
C LEU A 543 25.50 31.86 -17.75
N THR A 544 25.39 32.66 -18.81
CA THR A 544 24.53 33.85 -18.78
C THR A 544 23.05 33.49 -19.02
N LYS A 545 22.12 34.31 -18.51
CA LYS A 545 20.65 34.11 -18.70
C LYS A 545 20.27 33.97 -20.19
N ASP A 546 20.93 34.67 -21.09
CA ASP A 546 20.60 34.69 -22.52
C ASP A 546 21.05 33.40 -23.24
N GLU A 547 22.24 32.89 -22.93
CA GLU A 547 22.79 31.64 -23.50
C GLU A 547 21.96 30.41 -23.07
N ILE A 548 21.42 30.45 -21.86
CA ILE A 548 20.51 29.43 -21.32
C ILE A 548 19.13 29.53 -21.99
N ASN A 549 18.64 30.75 -22.28
CA ASN A 549 17.36 30.95 -22.99
C ASN A 549 17.43 30.42 -24.43
N ASP A 550 18.56 30.57 -25.12
CA ASP A 550 18.75 29.99 -26.45
C ASP A 550 18.75 28.45 -26.42
N LEU A 551 19.42 27.86 -25.44
CA LEU A 551 19.40 26.40 -25.21
C LEU A 551 17.99 25.87 -24.94
N LEU A 552 17.23 26.57 -24.09
CA LEU A 552 15.86 26.20 -23.77
C LEU A 552 14.95 26.37 -24.98
N ASN A 553 14.98 27.50 -25.68
CA ASN A 553 14.20 27.72 -26.91
C ASN A 553 14.43 26.63 -27.97
N ASP A 554 15.65 26.10 -28.03
CA ASP A 554 15.98 24.98 -28.88
C ASP A 554 15.39 23.65 -28.35
N CYS A 555 15.49 23.32 -27.05
CA CYS A 555 14.77 22.19 -26.46
C CYS A 555 13.23 22.30 -26.62
N LEU A 556 12.67 23.51 -26.60
CA LEU A 556 11.24 23.79 -26.78
C LEU A 556 10.76 23.66 -28.23
N ARG A 557 11.63 23.92 -29.21
CA ARG A 557 11.35 23.59 -30.60
C ARG A 557 11.20 22.08 -30.80
N VAL A 558 11.85 21.26 -29.98
CA VAL A 558 11.69 19.80 -30.01
C VAL A 558 10.33 19.38 -29.42
N SER A 559 9.79 20.08 -28.42
CA SER A 559 8.46 19.78 -27.88
C SER A 559 7.32 20.22 -28.82
N GLN A 560 7.46 21.34 -29.51
CA GLN A 560 6.49 21.81 -30.53
C GLN A 560 6.32 20.85 -31.72
N ILE A 561 7.34 20.04 -31.98
CA ILE A 561 7.34 18.97 -32.99
C ILE A 561 6.48 17.77 -32.56
N TYR A 562 6.36 17.52 -31.25
CA TYR A 562 5.67 16.35 -30.68
C TYR A 562 4.28 16.68 -30.13
N ASP A 563 4.01 17.94 -29.77
CA ASP A 563 2.68 18.40 -29.40
C ASP A 563 1.79 18.39 -30.65
N GLY A 564 0.88 17.43 -30.72
CA GLY A 564 0.14 17.00 -31.91
C GLY A 564 -0.70 18.07 -32.61
N ASP A 565 -0.62 19.33 -32.18
CA ASP A 565 -1.36 20.47 -32.74
C ASP A 565 -0.47 21.58 -33.34
N SER A 566 0.86 21.57 -33.14
CA SER A 566 1.71 22.71 -33.54
C SER A 566 2.83 22.47 -34.55
N ASP A 567 2.78 21.45 -35.40
CA ASP A 567 3.27 21.58 -36.79
C ASP A 567 2.80 20.41 -37.67
N LYS A 568 1.92 20.68 -38.64
CA LYS A 568 1.55 19.73 -39.71
C LYS A 568 2.72 19.42 -40.67
N SER A 569 3.93 19.87 -40.35
CA SER A 569 5.13 19.71 -41.17
C SER A 569 5.91 18.41 -40.85
N LEU A 570 5.71 17.79 -39.68
CA LEU A 570 6.12 16.42 -39.37
C LEU A 570 4.89 15.51 -39.42
N ASN A 571 4.61 15.02 -40.62
CA ASN A 571 3.54 14.09 -40.97
C ASN A 571 3.83 12.67 -40.43
N THR A 572 4.26 12.56 -39.17
CA THR A 572 4.67 11.31 -38.52
C THR A 572 3.79 11.10 -37.30
N ASP A 573 2.86 10.17 -37.44
CA ASP A 573 1.99 9.67 -36.38
C ASP A 573 2.81 9.40 -35.09
N PRO A 574 2.45 10.02 -33.93
CA PRO A 574 3.08 9.74 -32.63
C PRO A 574 3.16 8.24 -32.29
N SER A 575 2.27 7.43 -32.89
CA SER A 575 2.27 5.96 -32.80
C SER A 575 3.56 5.29 -33.32
N LEU A 576 4.30 5.94 -34.22
CA LEU A 576 5.55 5.45 -34.82
C LEU A 576 6.73 5.45 -33.85
N TYR A 577 6.67 6.28 -32.80
CA TYR A 577 7.77 6.49 -31.85
C TYR A 577 7.50 5.88 -30.48
N SER A 578 6.24 5.57 -30.18
CA SER A 578 5.79 5.01 -28.90
C SER A 578 5.64 3.50 -28.91
N GLY A 579 6.13 2.77 -29.92
CA GLY A 579 5.97 1.31 -30.02
C GLY A 579 4.51 0.82 -30.03
N SER A 580 3.54 1.73 -30.12
CA SER A 580 2.11 1.46 -29.88
C SER A 580 1.47 0.52 -30.89
N SER A 581 2.08 0.34 -32.06
CA SER A 581 1.68 -0.68 -33.04
C SER A 581 1.92 -2.11 -32.57
N LYS A 582 2.86 -2.32 -31.63
CA LYS A 582 3.26 -3.65 -31.14
C LYS A 582 2.42 -4.15 -29.98
N ILE A 583 1.67 -3.25 -29.33
CA ILE A 583 0.72 -3.57 -28.26
C ILE A 583 -0.71 -3.70 -28.79
N LYS A 584 -0.85 -3.86 -30.11
CA LYS A 584 -2.13 -4.02 -30.79
C LYS A 584 -2.20 -5.39 -31.47
N ASP A 585 -3.42 -5.92 -31.55
CA ASP A 585 -3.70 -7.15 -32.28
C ASP A 585 -3.72 -6.93 -33.81
N GLU A 586 -3.97 -8.00 -34.58
CA GLU A 586 -4.05 -7.93 -36.05
C GLU A 586 -5.17 -7.02 -36.57
N GLU A 587 -6.20 -6.77 -35.76
CA GLU A 587 -7.32 -5.87 -36.06
C GLU A 587 -7.05 -4.41 -35.62
N SER A 588 -5.85 -4.14 -35.09
CA SER A 588 -5.42 -2.85 -34.54
C SER A 588 -6.13 -2.43 -33.24
N ASN A 589 -6.73 -3.36 -32.51
CA ASN A 589 -7.24 -3.12 -31.16
C ASN A 589 -6.11 -3.23 -30.14
N LEU A 590 -6.18 -2.47 -29.05
CA LEU A 590 -5.21 -2.57 -27.95
C LEU A 590 -5.33 -3.93 -27.24
N ILE A 591 -4.19 -4.57 -26.99
CA ILE A 591 -4.10 -5.78 -26.18
C ILE A 591 -3.98 -5.34 -24.73
N TYR A 592 -5.02 -5.56 -23.94
CA TYR A 592 -5.01 -5.31 -22.50
C TYR A 592 -4.52 -6.56 -21.78
N THR A 593 -3.51 -6.42 -20.92
CA THR A 593 -2.91 -7.58 -20.23
C THR A 593 -3.52 -7.83 -18.86
N GLY A 594 -4.37 -6.96 -18.34
CA GLY A 594 -4.90 -7.14 -17.00
C GLY A 594 -6.18 -6.36 -16.79
N SER A 595 -7.01 -6.84 -15.87
CA SER A 595 -8.29 -6.22 -15.55
C SER A 595 -8.57 -6.29 -14.05
N THR A 596 -8.64 -5.12 -13.41
CA THR A 596 -8.89 -4.97 -11.98
C THR A 596 -10.25 -4.30 -11.77
N THR A 597 -11.14 -4.95 -11.04
CA THR A 597 -12.43 -4.39 -10.62
C THR A 597 -12.38 -4.01 -9.15
N ILE A 598 -12.70 -2.77 -8.85
CA ILE A 598 -12.88 -2.24 -7.51
C ILE A 598 -14.37 -2.03 -7.28
N LYS A 599 -14.88 -2.63 -6.21
CA LYS A 599 -16.29 -2.58 -5.86
C LYS A 599 -16.45 -2.27 -4.38
N ASP A 600 -17.35 -1.34 -4.06
CA ASP A 600 -17.75 -1.04 -2.68
C ASP A 600 -16.58 -0.72 -1.72
N THR A 601 -15.46 -0.23 -2.26
CA THR A 601 -14.17 -0.15 -1.54
C THR A 601 -13.80 1.29 -1.19
N TYR A 602 -13.16 1.48 -0.05
CA TYR A 602 -12.75 2.80 0.44
C TYR A 602 -11.23 2.95 0.41
N PHE A 603 -10.78 4.13 -0.03
CA PHE A 603 -9.37 4.54 -0.06
C PHE A 603 -9.15 5.70 0.91
N SER A 604 -8.11 5.66 1.74
CA SER A 604 -7.80 6.76 2.68
C SER A 604 -6.31 6.94 2.90
N LYS A 605 -5.84 8.19 2.81
CA LYS A 605 -4.48 8.61 3.18
C LYS A 605 -3.37 7.93 2.35
N ALA A 606 -3.24 8.35 1.10
CA ALA A 606 -2.05 8.11 0.29
C ALA A 606 -1.06 9.28 0.42
N GLY A 607 0.23 9.07 0.23
CA GLY A 607 1.19 10.19 0.16
C GLY A 607 1.16 10.90 -1.19
N LEU A 608 0.77 10.20 -2.26
CA LEU A 608 0.64 10.74 -3.61
C LEU A 608 -0.83 10.78 -4.06
N PHE A 609 -1.28 9.73 -4.73
CA PHE A 609 -2.65 9.53 -5.19
C PHE A 609 -3.15 8.19 -4.67
N SER A 610 -4.46 8.03 -4.55
CA SER A 610 -5.04 6.76 -4.08
C SER A 610 -4.73 5.61 -5.03
N ILE A 611 -4.94 5.80 -6.34
CA ILE A 611 -4.67 4.78 -7.36
C ILE A 611 -3.64 5.29 -8.37
N SER A 612 -2.70 4.43 -8.75
CA SER A 612 -1.84 4.63 -9.91
C SER A 612 -2.16 3.62 -11.02
N LEU A 613 -2.36 4.11 -12.23
CA LEU A 613 -2.29 3.34 -13.46
C LEU A 613 -0.87 3.49 -14.00
N ASP A 614 -0.02 2.51 -13.69
CA ASP A 614 1.42 2.56 -13.98
C ASP A 614 1.72 2.13 -15.42
N SER A 615 2.57 2.90 -16.08
CA SER A 615 3.27 2.53 -17.30
C SER A 615 4.78 2.75 -17.13
N MET A 616 5.58 2.09 -17.95
CA MET A 616 7.02 2.30 -17.95
C MET A 616 7.39 3.66 -18.54
N PHE A 617 8.51 4.21 -18.07
CA PHE A 617 9.14 5.37 -18.70
C PHE A 617 9.65 4.98 -20.10
N ASP A 618 9.30 5.78 -21.11
CA ASP A 618 9.61 5.56 -22.53
C ASP A 618 10.56 6.64 -23.11
N GLY A 619 11.20 7.41 -22.24
CA GLY A 619 12.08 8.51 -22.65
C GLY A 619 13.25 8.06 -23.52
N SER A 620 13.61 8.90 -24.50
CA SER A 620 14.63 8.61 -25.51
C SER A 620 16.00 8.17 -24.96
N VAL A 621 16.38 8.60 -23.76
CA VAL A 621 17.67 8.24 -23.12
C VAL A 621 17.70 6.82 -22.57
N LEU A 622 16.54 6.20 -22.35
CA LEU A 622 16.39 4.85 -21.80
C LEU A 622 16.58 3.75 -22.85
N TYR A 623 16.61 4.07 -24.15
CA TYR A 623 16.80 3.09 -25.22
C TYR A 623 18.27 2.69 -25.48
N GLY A 624 19.20 3.12 -24.61
CA GLY A 624 20.59 2.66 -24.60
C GLY A 624 21.45 3.05 -25.80
N LYS A 625 21.02 4.04 -26.59
CA LYS A 625 21.68 4.46 -27.85
C LYS A 625 21.83 5.98 -27.96
N GLN A 626 22.13 6.62 -26.83
CA GLN A 626 22.34 8.06 -26.74
C GLN A 626 23.33 8.58 -27.81
N PRO A 627 23.20 9.84 -28.26
CA PRO A 627 24.18 10.44 -29.16
C PRO A 627 25.60 10.31 -28.57
N ASN A 628 26.58 9.90 -29.38
CA ASN A 628 27.96 9.67 -28.92
C ASN A 628 28.56 10.87 -28.16
N SER A 629 28.16 12.11 -28.49
CA SER A 629 28.59 13.33 -27.81
C SER A 629 28.05 13.47 -26.38
N LEU A 630 26.81 13.02 -26.11
CA LEU A 630 26.22 12.98 -24.78
C LEU A 630 26.94 11.96 -23.90
N ILE A 631 27.18 10.77 -24.45
CA ILE A 631 27.92 9.69 -23.79
C ILE A 631 29.33 10.14 -23.45
N GLU A 632 30.03 10.83 -24.37
CA GLU A 632 31.39 11.31 -24.15
C GLU A 632 31.47 12.37 -23.03
N VAL A 633 30.53 13.31 -22.97
CA VAL A 633 30.49 14.33 -21.91
C VAL A 633 30.11 13.75 -20.54
N ILE A 634 29.11 12.87 -20.50
CA ILE A 634 28.71 12.19 -19.26
C ILE A 634 29.86 11.30 -18.80
N ASN A 635 30.45 10.46 -19.64
CA ASN A 635 31.55 9.54 -19.29
C ASN A 635 32.86 10.22 -18.88
N ASN A 636 33.07 11.48 -19.30
CA ASN A 636 34.22 12.26 -18.86
C ASN A 636 34.11 12.75 -17.40
N THR A 637 32.92 12.70 -16.79
CA THR A 637 32.65 13.25 -15.45
C THR A 637 31.93 12.27 -14.50
N LEU A 638 31.06 11.42 -15.03
CA LEU A 638 30.19 10.44 -14.38
C LEU A 638 30.31 9.09 -15.11
N LYS A 639 30.06 7.95 -14.46
CA LYS A 639 30.01 6.67 -15.18
C LYS A 639 28.55 6.33 -15.48
N SER A 640 28.09 6.66 -16.68
CA SER A 640 26.72 6.32 -17.08
C SER A 640 26.69 4.98 -17.82
N ILE A 641 25.93 4.06 -17.27
CA ILE A 641 25.55 2.82 -17.94
C ILE A 641 24.24 3.13 -18.66
N THR A 642 24.21 2.92 -19.97
CA THR A 642 23.05 3.19 -20.81
C THR A 642 22.51 1.88 -21.39
N PRO A 643 21.92 0.98 -20.59
CA PRO A 643 21.25 -0.19 -21.13
C PRO A 643 19.96 0.23 -21.84
N ASN A 644 19.51 -0.59 -22.79
CA ASN A 644 18.21 -0.42 -23.43
C ASN A 644 17.10 -0.92 -22.50
N VAL A 645 16.65 -0.04 -21.60
CA VAL A 645 15.64 -0.29 -20.56
C VAL A 645 14.27 0.32 -20.88
N GLY A 646 14.22 1.27 -21.83
CA GLY A 646 12.99 1.94 -22.23
C GLY A 646 12.08 1.07 -23.10
N GLY A 647 10.78 1.32 -23.02
CA GLY A 647 9.78 0.63 -23.83
C GLY A 647 8.35 1.03 -23.48
N THR A 648 7.40 0.45 -24.21
CA THR A 648 5.98 0.77 -24.12
C THR A 648 5.25 -0.35 -23.41
N SER A 649 4.70 -0.08 -22.23
CA SER A 649 3.93 -1.06 -21.49
C SER A 649 2.65 -1.45 -22.23
N TYR A 650 2.26 -2.71 -22.08
CA TYR A 650 0.90 -3.11 -22.40
C TYR A 650 -0.08 -2.46 -21.41
N PRO A 651 -1.25 -1.99 -21.89
CA PRO A 651 -2.24 -1.36 -21.04
C PRO A 651 -3.00 -2.35 -20.17
N THR A 652 -3.61 -1.82 -19.12
CA THR A 652 -4.55 -2.54 -18.25
C THR A 652 -5.89 -1.80 -18.15
N ILE A 653 -6.92 -2.51 -17.68
CA ILE A 653 -8.24 -1.96 -17.44
C ILE A 653 -8.48 -1.88 -15.93
N LEU A 654 -8.85 -0.70 -15.45
CA LEU A 654 -9.34 -0.50 -14.10
C LEU A 654 -10.83 -0.15 -14.17
N LYS A 655 -11.65 -0.95 -13.49
CA LYS A 655 -13.10 -0.71 -13.37
C LYS A 655 -13.43 -0.30 -11.93
N LEU A 656 -14.12 0.82 -11.76
CA LEU A 656 -14.68 1.24 -10.48
C LEU A 656 -16.20 1.04 -10.50
N SER A 657 -16.74 0.46 -9.44
CA SER A 657 -18.15 0.10 -9.33
C SER A 657 -18.68 0.20 -7.90
N GLY A 658 -20.00 0.17 -7.76
CA GLY A 658 -20.67 0.22 -6.44
C GLY A 658 -20.45 1.54 -5.72
N ASP A 659 -20.48 1.51 -4.38
CA ASP A 659 -20.16 2.66 -3.52
C ASP A 659 -18.66 2.69 -3.20
N THR A 660 -17.86 3.01 -4.22
CA THR A 660 -16.39 3.14 -4.10
C THR A 660 -16.01 4.60 -3.84
N ARG A 661 -15.29 4.90 -2.75
CA ARG A 661 -15.04 6.28 -2.30
C ARG A 661 -13.57 6.55 -1.97
N PHE A 662 -13.16 7.80 -2.19
CA PHE A 662 -11.81 8.30 -1.98
C PHE A 662 -11.82 9.35 -0.87
N TYR A 663 -11.30 8.97 0.29
CA TYR A 663 -11.15 9.79 1.48
C TYR A 663 -9.70 10.26 1.63
N ASP A 664 -9.16 10.84 0.55
CA ASP A 664 -7.72 11.13 0.40
C ASP A 664 -7.44 12.62 0.22
N TRP A 665 -8.07 13.43 1.09
CA TRP A 665 -7.84 14.88 1.15
C TRP A 665 -6.51 15.18 1.84
N LYS A 666 -5.63 15.90 1.15
CA LYS A 666 -4.32 16.30 1.67
C LYS A 666 -4.00 17.73 1.29
N ASP A 667 -3.21 18.39 2.13
CA ASP A 667 -2.64 19.69 1.78
C ASP A 667 -1.83 19.51 0.50
N ILE A 668 -2.05 20.38 -0.48
CA ILE A 668 -1.32 20.34 -1.74
C ILE A 668 0.18 20.48 -1.53
N SER A 669 0.61 21.17 -0.46
CA SER A 669 2.02 21.26 -0.07
C SER A 669 2.60 19.94 0.41
N ASN A 670 1.78 18.89 0.62
CA ASN A 670 2.22 17.56 1.05
C ASN A 670 2.32 16.57 -0.12
N VAL A 671 1.89 16.96 -1.33
CA VAL A 671 2.01 16.14 -2.54
C VAL A 671 3.45 16.22 -3.05
N ASP A 672 4.25 15.19 -2.77
CA ASP A 672 5.67 15.16 -3.10
C ASP A 672 6.15 13.80 -3.63
N SER A 673 6.80 13.84 -4.81
CA SER A 673 7.35 12.71 -5.55
C SER A 673 8.74 12.25 -5.07
N SER A 674 9.25 12.76 -3.95
CA SER A 674 10.57 12.37 -3.41
C SER A 674 10.75 10.89 -3.08
N SER A 675 9.66 10.14 -2.91
CA SER A 675 9.74 8.68 -2.72
C SER A 675 9.91 7.90 -4.03
N LEU A 676 9.65 8.54 -5.18
CA LEU A 676 9.70 7.89 -6.51
C LEU A 676 11.08 7.99 -7.16
N ILE A 677 11.89 8.99 -6.77
CA ILE A 677 13.19 9.32 -7.35
C ILE A 677 14.17 9.65 -6.22
N GLY A 678 15.36 9.03 -6.19
CA GLY A 678 16.39 9.22 -5.15
C GLY A 678 17.79 9.57 -5.68
N GLY A 679 18.77 9.83 -4.78
CA GLY A 679 20.20 10.00 -5.12
C GLY A 679 21.00 10.96 -4.20
N THR A 680 22.34 10.87 -4.22
CA THR A 680 23.25 11.61 -3.31
C THR A 680 23.67 13.01 -3.79
N GLY A 681 23.33 13.38 -5.04
CA GLY A 681 23.66 14.69 -5.61
C GLY A 681 22.69 15.83 -5.22
N TYR A 682 21.73 15.55 -4.35
CA TYR A 682 20.49 16.33 -4.21
C TYR A 682 20.32 17.07 -2.87
N ASN A 683 21.32 17.05 -1.99
CA ASN A 683 21.21 17.55 -0.62
C ASN A 683 21.03 19.10 -0.47
N GLU A 684 20.84 19.84 -1.56
CA GLU A 684 20.53 21.28 -1.53
C GLU A 684 19.25 21.68 -2.30
N ASN A 685 18.61 20.76 -3.06
CA ASN A 685 17.48 21.11 -3.95
C ASN A 685 16.27 20.21 -3.72
N ASN A 686 15.07 20.79 -3.70
CA ASN A 686 13.83 20.08 -3.44
C ASN A 686 13.40 19.31 -4.70
N VAL A 687 12.89 18.08 -4.58
CA VAL A 687 12.34 17.33 -5.73
C VAL A 687 11.31 18.14 -6.51
N ARG A 688 10.59 19.04 -5.83
CA ARG A 688 9.66 20.01 -6.43
C ARG A 688 10.29 20.93 -7.46
N ASP A 689 11.59 21.18 -7.39
CA ASP A 689 12.27 22.08 -8.33
C ASP A 689 12.41 21.46 -9.71
N TYR A 690 12.34 20.13 -9.82
CA TYR A 690 12.55 19.40 -11.06
C TYR A 690 11.48 18.32 -11.34
N PHE A 691 10.55 18.10 -10.42
CA PHE A 691 9.28 17.40 -10.65
C PHE A 691 8.15 18.16 -9.92
N PRO A 692 7.68 19.30 -10.46
CA PRO A 692 6.90 20.33 -9.75
C PRO A 692 5.40 19.99 -9.68
N LEU A 693 5.06 18.78 -9.23
CA LEU A 693 3.69 18.28 -9.20
C LEU A 693 2.75 19.20 -8.41
N GLU A 694 3.19 19.70 -7.25
CA GLU A 694 2.46 20.69 -6.45
C GLU A 694 2.08 21.93 -7.27
N SER A 695 3.02 22.49 -8.03
CA SER A 695 2.79 23.73 -8.76
C SER A 695 1.85 23.51 -9.95
N ILE A 696 2.02 22.39 -10.66
CA ILE A 696 1.15 22.03 -11.78
C ILE A 696 -0.30 21.85 -11.30
N ILE A 697 -0.50 21.14 -10.18
CA ILE A 697 -1.85 20.97 -9.63
C ILE A 697 -2.42 22.33 -9.17
N LYS A 698 -1.60 23.19 -8.54
CA LYS A 698 -2.01 24.55 -8.13
C LYS A 698 -2.50 25.39 -9.30
N ASP A 699 -1.79 25.37 -10.43
CA ASP A 699 -2.19 26.12 -11.63
C ASP A 699 -3.54 25.61 -12.15
N TYR A 700 -3.75 24.29 -12.17
CA TYR A 700 -5.01 23.71 -12.65
C TYR A 700 -6.21 24.03 -11.74
N ILE A 701 -6.06 23.91 -10.41
CA ILE A 701 -7.16 24.19 -9.47
C ILE A 701 -7.51 25.68 -9.40
N ASN A 702 -6.60 26.59 -9.77
CA ASN A 702 -6.91 28.01 -9.89
C ASN A 702 -7.94 28.27 -11.01
N GLU A 703 -7.89 27.48 -12.08
CA GLU A 703 -8.88 27.50 -13.16
C GLU A 703 -10.14 26.68 -12.81
N HIS A 704 -10.01 25.68 -11.92
CA HIS A 704 -11.07 24.75 -11.52
C HIS A 704 -11.25 24.67 -9.99
N PRO A 705 -11.73 25.74 -9.33
CA PRO A 705 -11.77 25.84 -7.87
C PRO A 705 -12.68 24.82 -7.18
N SER A 706 -13.58 24.16 -7.92
CA SER A 706 -14.42 23.05 -7.43
C SER A 706 -13.62 21.80 -7.06
N LEU A 707 -12.38 21.66 -7.51
CA LEU A 707 -11.51 20.50 -7.28
C LEU A 707 -10.61 20.66 -6.05
N ALA A 708 -10.72 21.78 -5.34
CA ALA A 708 -9.96 22.07 -4.15
C ALA A 708 -10.85 22.63 -3.03
N HIS A 709 -10.36 22.53 -1.80
CA HIS A 709 -10.94 23.19 -0.65
C HIS A 709 -9.88 24.05 0.03
N THR A 710 -10.08 25.36 0.08
CA THR A 710 -9.18 26.28 0.78
C THR A 710 -9.80 26.69 2.11
N ARG A 711 -9.07 26.46 3.20
CA ARG A 711 -9.48 26.81 4.56
C ARG A 711 -9.28 28.30 4.85
N SER A 712 -9.85 28.76 5.96
CA SER A 712 -9.69 30.13 6.47
C SER A 712 -8.24 30.50 6.83
N ASP A 713 -7.39 29.50 7.14
CA ASP A 713 -5.96 29.67 7.42
C ASP A 713 -5.09 29.76 6.15
N GLY A 714 -5.70 29.66 4.96
CA GLY A 714 -5.03 29.76 3.66
C GLY A 714 -4.49 28.44 3.11
N ARG A 715 -4.57 27.32 3.85
CA ARG A 715 -4.17 26.00 3.35
C ARG A 715 -5.18 25.46 2.34
N THR A 716 -4.67 24.86 1.28
CA THR A 716 -5.47 24.35 0.16
C THR A 716 -5.33 22.83 0.08
N PHE A 717 -6.47 22.16 0.13
CA PHE A 717 -6.56 20.71 0.14
C PHE A 717 -7.09 20.21 -1.20
N VAL A 718 -6.52 19.12 -1.68
CA VAL A 718 -6.94 18.41 -2.90
C VAL A 718 -7.14 16.93 -2.59
N ASN A 719 -7.98 16.26 -3.38
CA ASN A 719 -8.20 14.82 -3.30
C ASN A 719 -7.71 14.16 -4.59
N GLY A 720 -6.53 13.54 -4.49
CA GLY A 720 -5.87 12.86 -5.60
C GLY A 720 -6.37 11.43 -5.75
N ALA A 721 -7.40 11.22 -6.58
CA ALA A 721 -8.00 9.90 -6.75
C ALA A 721 -7.13 8.98 -7.61
N ILE A 722 -6.81 9.40 -8.85
CA ILE A 722 -6.13 8.53 -9.84
C ILE A 722 -4.99 9.29 -10.51
N ALA A 723 -3.84 8.65 -10.65
CA ALA A 723 -2.73 9.10 -11.46
C ALA A 723 -2.42 8.10 -12.58
N TYR A 724 -2.32 8.55 -13.83
CA TYR A 724 -1.68 7.79 -14.91
C TYR A 724 -0.20 8.11 -14.87
N TYR A 725 0.57 7.18 -14.35
CA TYR A 725 2.00 7.36 -14.08
C TYR A 725 2.86 6.74 -15.19
N GLY A 726 4.09 7.24 -15.35
CA GLY A 726 5.07 6.67 -16.29
C GLY A 726 5.55 7.56 -17.43
N GLY A 727 5.06 8.80 -17.60
CA GLY A 727 5.58 9.82 -18.55
C GLY A 727 5.54 9.51 -20.06
N GLY A 728 5.34 8.25 -20.44
CA GLY A 728 5.09 7.77 -21.79
C GLY A 728 3.61 7.69 -22.14
N PHE A 729 3.30 7.19 -23.34
CA PHE A 729 1.89 6.92 -23.69
C PHE A 729 1.32 5.83 -22.77
N ASN A 730 0.46 6.24 -21.86
CA ASN A 730 -0.26 5.32 -21.00
C ASN A 730 -1.62 5.00 -21.62
N PHE A 731 -1.73 3.83 -22.26
CA PHE A 731 -2.95 3.37 -22.94
C PHE A 731 -3.94 2.67 -22.00
N SER A 732 -3.67 2.62 -20.70
CA SER A 732 -4.56 2.00 -19.73
C SER A 732 -5.89 2.74 -19.67
N LYS A 733 -6.95 1.99 -19.37
CA LYS A 733 -8.32 2.47 -19.38
C LYS A 733 -8.90 2.50 -17.97
N LEU A 734 -9.60 3.59 -17.66
CA LEU A 734 -10.47 3.69 -16.51
C LEU A 734 -11.92 3.53 -16.98
N ASP A 735 -12.68 2.66 -16.31
CA ASP A 735 -14.11 2.47 -16.52
C ASP A 735 -14.85 2.79 -15.21
N ILE A 736 -15.72 3.81 -15.26
CA ILE A 736 -16.54 4.27 -14.12
C ILE A 736 -18.05 4.12 -14.40
N SER A 737 -18.43 3.34 -15.42
CA SER A 737 -19.81 3.25 -15.89
C SER A 737 -20.78 2.70 -14.83
N GLU A 738 -20.29 1.87 -13.92
CA GLU A 738 -21.05 1.23 -12.82
C GLU A 738 -20.80 1.87 -11.45
N LEU A 739 -20.11 3.02 -11.41
CA LEU A 739 -19.81 3.72 -10.17
C LEU A 739 -21.00 4.58 -9.71
N VAL A 740 -21.51 4.32 -8.51
CA VAL A 740 -22.71 4.98 -7.96
C VAL A 740 -22.49 6.49 -7.78
N ASN A 741 -21.28 6.88 -7.40
CA ASN A 741 -20.87 8.23 -7.04
C ASN A 741 -19.92 8.84 -8.10
N LYS A 742 -20.08 8.45 -9.37
CA LYS A 742 -19.24 8.95 -10.47
C LYS A 742 -19.21 10.46 -10.62
N ASP A 743 -20.29 11.15 -10.24
CA ASP A 743 -20.40 12.61 -10.29
C ASP A 743 -19.44 13.34 -9.33
N LEU A 744 -18.74 12.60 -8.47
CA LEU A 744 -17.64 13.14 -7.66
C LEU A 744 -16.33 13.30 -8.44
N PHE A 745 -16.20 12.67 -9.61
CA PHE A 745 -15.12 12.98 -10.55
C PHE A 745 -15.42 14.27 -11.32
N ASN A 746 -14.37 14.91 -11.83
CA ASN A 746 -14.54 15.97 -12.82
C ASN A 746 -14.92 15.34 -14.17
N LEU A 747 -16.18 15.46 -14.60
CA LEU A 747 -16.68 14.78 -15.80
C LEU A 747 -16.95 15.76 -16.96
N VAL A 748 -16.56 15.36 -18.17
CA VAL A 748 -16.96 15.98 -19.45
C VAL A 748 -17.52 14.91 -20.36
N ASN A 749 -18.77 15.06 -20.81
CA ASN A 749 -19.50 14.05 -21.59
C ASN A 749 -19.54 12.65 -20.91
N ASP A 750 -19.79 12.62 -19.60
CA ASP A 750 -19.80 11.41 -18.77
C ASP A 750 -18.45 10.69 -18.61
N GLU A 751 -17.35 11.28 -19.08
CA GLU A 751 -15.98 10.74 -18.96
C GLU A 751 -15.11 11.59 -18.02
N PRO A 752 -14.19 10.98 -17.24
CA PRO A 752 -13.24 11.70 -16.39
C PRO A 752 -12.35 12.65 -17.21
N THR A 753 -12.21 13.88 -16.72
CA THR A 753 -11.32 14.88 -17.32
C THR A 753 -9.96 14.85 -16.65
N ASP A 754 -8.95 14.52 -17.44
CA ASP A 754 -7.57 14.47 -16.99
C ASP A 754 -6.96 15.87 -16.82
N ILE A 755 -6.21 16.05 -15.73
CA ILE A 755 -5.21 17.11 -15.60
C ILE A 755 -3.96 16.63 -16.32
N GLU A 756 -3.63 17.27 -17.43
CA GLU A 756 -2.44 16.97 -18.19
C GLU A 756 -1.23 17.79 -17.72
N ALA A 757 -0.23 17.10 -17.19
CA ALA A 757 1.03 17.67 -16.77
C ALA A 757 2.14 17.34 -17.77
N ASN A 758 2.31 18.20 -18.76
CA ASN A 758 3.42 18.11 -19.68
C ASN A 758 4.67 18.79 -19.07
N LEU A 759 5.60 17.99 -18.56
CA LEU A 759 6.79 18.52 -17.87
C LEU A 759 7.67 19.38 -18.79
N PHE A 760 7.79 19.03 -20.08
CA PHE A 760 8.51 19.85 -21.06
C PHE A 760 7.93 21.27 -21.14
N THR A 761 6.62 21.36 -21.33
CA THR A 761 5.90 22.64 -21.44
C THR A 761 5.96 23.41 -20.12
N TYR A 762 5.85 22.74 -18.99
CA TYR A 762 5.94 23.41 -17.70
C TYR A 762 7.33 24.05 -17.47
N PHE A 763 8.42 23.31 -17.70
CA PHE A 763 9.77 23.85 -17.53
C PHE A 763 10.13 24.90 -18.57
N ALA A 764 9.51 24.86 -19.75
CA ALA A 764 9.57 25.92 -20.76
C ALA A 764 9.18 27.28 -20.21
N LEU A 765 8.02 27.28 -19.54
CA LEU A 765 7.35 28.48 -19.06
C LEU A 765 7.90 28.92 -17.71
N ASN A 766 8.42 27.97 -16.91
CA ASN A 766 8.87 28.17 -15.54
C ASN A 766 10.32 27.67 -15.31
N PRO A 767 11.34 28.21 -16.00
CA PRO A 767 12.70 27.72 -15.88
C PRO A 767 13.36 28.18 -14.56
N SER A 768 13.98 27.25 -13.81
CA SER A 768 14.65 27.57 -12.53
C SER A 768 15.81 28.55 -12.72
N GLU A 769 16.01 29.55 -11.85
CA GLU A 769 17.17 30.45 -11.94
C GLU A 769 18.51 29.77 -11.63
N VAL A 770 18.48 28.57 -11.03
CA VAL A 770 19.68 27.78 -10.70
C VAL A 770 20.07 26.91 -11.89
N ALA A 771 21.27 27.14 -12.45
CA ALA A 771 21.75 26.46 -13.65
C ALA A 771 21.74 24.92 -13.54
N THR A 772 22.12 24.38 -12.38
CA THR A 772 22.13 22.93 -12.14
C THR A 772 20.72 22.34 -12.13
N ILE A 773 19.76 22.99 -11.45
CA ILE A 773 18.34 22.56 -11.44
C ILE A 773 17.77 22.66 -12.86
N ARG A 774 18.04 23.76 -13.56
CA ARG A 774 17.54 23.97 -14.92
C ARG A 774 18.07 22.92 -15.91
N LEU A 775 19.31 22.44 -15.74
CA LEU A 775 19.84 21.30 -16.50
C LEU A 775 19.06 20.01 -16.21
N ILE A 776 18.76 19.75 -14.93
CA ILE A 776 17.99 18.58 -14.50
C ILE A 776 16.55 18.64 -15.06
N GLN A 777 15.90 19.80 -15.01
CA GLN A 777 14.59 20.07 -15.63
C GLN A 777 14.59 19.72 -17.13
N GLY A 778 15.69 19.99 -17.83
CA GLY A 778 15.85 19.61 -19.23
C GLY A 778 15.99 18.09 -19.43
N CYS A 779 16.66 17.38 -18.52
CA CYS A 779 16.95 15.96 -18.63
C CYS A 779 15.78 15.03 -18.26
N ILE A 780 14.97 15.40 -17.25
CA ILE A 780 13.89 14.54 -16.73
C ILE A 780 12.90 14.14 -17.83
N PRO A 781 12.37 15.04 -18.66
CA PRO A 781 11.42 14.67 -19.68
C PRO A 781 12.02 13.77 -20.79
N PHE A 782 13.33 13.86 -21.04
CA PHE A 782 14.01 12.90 -21.92
C PHE A 782 14.13 11.49 -21.33
N ALA A 783 14.01 11.34 -20.02
CA ALA A 783 13.97 10.07 -19.30
C ALA A 783 12.55 9.57 -19.09
N SER A 784 11.60 10.44 -18.72
CA SER A 784 10.22 10.04 -18.44
C SER A 784 9.39 9.79 -19.69
N GLY A 785 9.67 10.52 -20.78
CA GLY A 785 8.83 10.54 -21.97
C GLY A 785 8.29 11.93 -22.26
N PHE A 786 7.82 12.12 -23.50
CA PHE A 786 7.36 13.42 -24.01
C PHE A 786 5.87 13.69 -23.75
N ASN A 787 5.13 12.68 -23.29
CA ASN A 787 3.69 12.78 -23.06
C ASN A 787 3.38 13.36 -21.69
N SER A 788 2.16 13.90 -21.56
CA SER A 788 1.66 14.41 -20.29
C SER A 788 1.47 13.29 -19.28
N PHE A 789 1.89 13.51 -18.04
CA PHE A 789 1.31 12.76 -16.92
C PHE A 789 -0.16 13.17 -16.78
N ARG A 790 -1.04 12.25 -16.40
CA ARG A 790 -2.48 12.53 -16.30
C ARG A 790 -2.96 12.28 -14.89
N PHE A 791 -3.76 13.20 -14.33
CA PHE A 791 -4.29 13.08 -12.98
C PHE A 791 -5.78 13.34 -12.93
N ASN A 792 -6.50 12.61 -12.08
CA ASN A 792 -7.90 12.86 -11.79
C ASN A 792 -8.05 13.28 -10.33
N LEU A 793 -8.73 14.41 -10.13
CA LEU A 793 -9.08 14.94 -8.81
C LEU A 793 -10.56 14.75 -8.51
N TYR A 794 -10.86 14.57 -7.23
CA TYR A 794 -12.22 14.55 -6.72
C TYR A 794 -12.76 15.96 -6.47
N HIS A 795 -14.04 16.16 -6.80
CA HIS A 795 -14.75 17.40 -6.50
C HIS A 795 -14.83 17.60 -4.99
N ASN A 796 -14.71 18.85 -4.54
CA ASN A 796 -14.87 19.22 -3.13
C ASN A 796 -16.26 18.92 -2.54
N ALA A 797 -17.26 18.63 -3.37
CA ALA A 797 -18.57 18.14 -2.96
C ALA A 797 -18.49 16.70 -2.39
N SER A 798 -17.41 15.95 -2.65
CA SER A 798 -17.17 14.64 -2.04
C SER A 798 -16.98 14.71 -0.52
N SER A 799 -16.76 15.90 0.05
CA SER A 799 -16.75 16.13 1.50
C SER A 799 -18.13 15.97 2.17
N ILE A 800 -19.23 15.89 1.39
CA ILE A 800 -20.62 15.91 1.88
C ILE A 800 -21.07 14.56 2.49
N GLY A 801 -20.23 13.52 2.46
CA GLY A 801 -20.54 12.19 3.02
C GLY A 801 -20.14 11.96 4.49
N ALA A 802 -19.27 12.79 5.06
CA ALA A 802 -19.01 12.82 6.51
C ALA A 802 -19.66 14.09 7.07
N LYS A 803 -20.06 14.09 8.36
CA LYS A 803 -20.83 15.20 8.96
C LYS A 803 -20.15 16.55 8.67
N SER A 804 -20.75 17.31 7.75
CA SER A 804 -20.16 18.49 7.12
C SER A 804 -19.90 19.67 8.05
N SER A 805 -20.43 19.64 9.28
CA SER A 805 -20.15 20.65 10.31
C SER A 805 -18.82 20.45 11.05
N ASP A 806 -18.29 19.22 11.07
CA ASP A 806 -17.17 18.86 11.96
C ASP A 806 -15.88 18.54 11.17
N LEU A 807 -16.00 18.21 9.88
CA LEU A 807 -14.90 17.84 8.98
C LEU A 807 -13.80 18.90 8.84
N TYR A 808 -14.18 20.17 8.96
CA TYR A 808 -13.29 21.32 8.82
C TYR A 808 -13.51 22.34 9.94
N SER A 809 -13.85 21.87 11.15
CA SER A 809 -13.82 22.74 12.33
C SER A 809 -12.44 23.42 12.41
N GLU A 810 -12.35 24.61 13.00
CA GLU A 810 -11.06 25.28 13.25
C GLU A 810 -10.08 24.40 14.06
N THR A 811 -10.56 23.29 14.65
CA THR A 811 -9.78 22.31 15.42
C THR A 811 -9.28 21.10 14.62
N SER A 812 -9.89 20.73 13.48
CA SER A 812 -9.38 19.62 12.65
C SER A 812 -8.08 20.06 11.97
N ARG A 813 -6.91 19.61 12.46
CA ARG A 813 -5.61 20.18 12.02
C ARG A 813 -5.26 19.87 10.57
N ASP A 814 -5.77 18.78 9.98
CA ASP A 814 -5.22 18.22 8.72
C ASP A 814 -6.25 17.81 7.65
N GLY A 815 -7.54 18.19 7.75
CA GLY A 815 -8.53 17.88 6.70
C GLY A 815 -8.84 16.38 6.52
N ASN A 816 -8.48 15.54 7.50
CA ASN A 816 -8.70 14.10 7.49
C ASN A 816 -10.20 13.76 7.51
N ILE A 817 -10.68 13.10 6.46
CA ILE A 817 -12.00 12.45 6.50
C ILE A 817 -11.85 11.11 7.20
N VAL A 818 -12.64 10.88 8.25
CA VAL A 818 -12.61 9.61 8.98
C VAL A 818 -13.63 8.64 8.40
N ILE A 819 -13.19 7.41 8.12
CA ILE A 819 -14.00 6.34 7.52
C ILE A 819 -14.74 5.58 8.62
N ASN A 820 -16.06 5.49 8.54
CA ASN A 820 -16.82 4.62 9.42
C ASN A 820 -16.69 3.15 8.95
N ILE A 821 -15.98 2.32 9.71
CA ILE A 821 -15.76 0.91 9.34
C ILE A 821 -17.06 0.10 9.39
N ASN A 822 -18.06 0.59 10.13
CA ASN A 822 -19.36 -0.09 10.21
C ASN A 822 -20.11 -0.07 8.87
N ASP A 823 -19.78 0.84 7.95
CA ASP A 823 -20.36 0.83 6.61
C ASP A 823 -19.90 -0.40 5.79
N LEU A 824 -18.70 -0.92 6.05
CA LEU A 824 -18.24 -2.20 5.48
C LEU A 824 -18.99 -3.38 6.13
N LYS A 825 -19.14 -3.33 7.47
CA LYS A 825 -19.83 -4.36 8.27
C LYS A 825 -21.32 -4.49 7.93
N ASN A 826 -21.98 -3.39 7.57
CA ASN A 826 -23.39 -3.38 7.20
C ASN A 826 -23.64 -3.87 5.76
N ARG A 827 -22.60 -3.90 4.92
CA ARG A 827 -22.68 -4.33 3.52
C ARG A 827 -22.33 -5.81 3.34
N ALA A 828 -21.43 -6.33 4.18
CA ALA A 828 -21.12 -7.75 4.24
C ALA A 828 -22.31 -8.54 4.80
#